data_AF-A0A2Z4G6M4-F1
#
_entry.id   AF-A0A2Z4G6M4-F1
#
_cell.length_a   1.000
_cell.length_b   1.000
_cell.length_c   1.000
_cell.angle_alpha   90.00
_cell.angle_beta   90.00
_cell.angle_gamma   90.00
#
_symmetry.space_group_name_H-M   'P 1'
#
loop_
_entity.id
_entity.type
_entity.pdbx_description
1 polymer ?
#
loop_
_entity_poly.entity_id
_entity_poly.type
_entity_poly.pdbx_seq_one_letter_code
_entity_poly.pdbx_strand_id
1 'polypeptide(L)'
;MNDNRFSWVNTHKHITQYLSTKENSQYELIELLESVGITPFNDKSVEGKEYGIKLDEIDPFTFFCYIYKYGDKKRLEKLQEIAEKLGMEKPLGESGIPSAQAQKVWLFPYKFLRVNNEISRLWSLFHKELKGEITDEDFADALTIKSTGKTKLTEALFYVNPEKYLPINGPTKPYIKEELGIDPKFNTYSEYIELLRKIKLKSDLPFYELSYEAWKWNSEGKKAKHYWLYSPGEDARFWDEFYEKGIMGLGWDKIGDLRKYNTRDEIRTALLEAYGGSGSKRNDVSANYDYLNKINIGDIIIVKKGRDELIGFGVVTSDYDYDEERSEYQKVREMDWKIKGSWPVNPSLALKTLTNISDYSSEDSTHKTYYEELLRIMGQKEQTKSIKDVDFPLNTILYGPPGTGKTYHTILRAAEIVSTGQIDSFDDALELFKKNLHGQIEFITFHQNYSYEDFVQGLRPDTENEKDLIFERKDGIFKVMADKALANLLESEDKKTAKLSFEEVYKLIFSELIEGSVNEFEIKMKKAVFFITNISEKTIEFRKQNGESKHTLSLKTLSKMYDIGHNAIISGGLQPYYDPLLELLLKHGENKKEKVEKKNYVLIIDEINRANISRVFGELITLIEPDKRSHGKIPMEARLPSGDSLLVPSNLHIIGTMNTADKSIALLDIALRRRFEFEAMYPKYEIKGQSIFDAEILRKINEQIITSKGHDFQIGHAYFMGENDDLVERMNKKVIPLLLEYYMNDQKEVIRILESAGLKIEEDSWPIKISGKND
;
A
#
# COMPACT_ATOMS: atom_id res chain seq x y z
N MET A 1 10.26 -39.15 21.02
CA MET A 1 10.94 -38.19 21.92
C MET A 1 9.96 -37.08 22.16
N ASN A 2 9.60 -36.78 23.42
CA ASN A 2 8.69 -35.66 23.69
C ASN A 2 9.35 -34.37 23.22
N ASP A 3 8.70 -33.69 22.28
CA ASP A 3 9.16 -32.39 21.83
C ASP A 3 8.91 -31.37 22.95
N ASN A 4 10.00 -30.93 23.59
CA ASN A 4 9.95 -30.02 24.72
C ASN A 4 9.26 -28.68 24.38
N ARG A 5 9.16 -28.33 23.08
CA ARG A 5 8.46 -27.14 22.58
C ARG A 5 6.98 -27.08 22.98
N PHE A 6 6.32 -28.24 23.07
CA PHE A 6 4.88 -28.37 23.36
C PHE A 6 4.58 -28.90 24.76
N SER A 7 5.58 -28.96 25.64
CA SER A 7 5.43 -29.45 27.02
C SER A 7 4.36 -28.70 27.83
N TRP A 8 4.04 -27.46 27.47
CA TRP A 8 2.95 -26.67 28.05
C TRP A 8 1.56 -27.31 27.91
N VAL A 9 1.33 -28.17 26.92
CA VAL A 9 0.03 -28.82 26.69
C VAL A 9 -0.39 -29.65 27.92
N ASN A 10 0.55 -30.39 28.52
CA ASN A 10 0.30 -31.16 29.72
C ASN A 10 0.06 -30.25 30.94
N THR A 11 0.81 -29.14 31.04
CA THR A 11 0.61 -28.13 32.08
C THR A 11 -0.78 -27.50 31.99
N HIS A 12 -1.25 -27.16 30.78
CA HIS A 12 -2.62 -26.66 30.55
C HIS A 12 -3.68 -27.65 31.02
N LYS A 13 -3.51 -28.94 30.71
CA LYS A 13 -4.44 -29.98 31.15
C LYS A 13 -4.59 -30.01 32.68
N HIS A 14 -3.47 -29.92 33.41
CA HIS A 14 -3.49 -29.87 34.87
C HIS A 14 -4.07 -28.56 35.41
N ILE A 15 -3.75 -27.41 34.81
CA ILE A 15 -4.34 -26.11 35.17
C ILE A 15 -5.86 -26.15 34.94
N THR A 16 -6.33 -26.67 33.80
CA THR A 16 -7.75 -26.83 33.49
C THR A 16 -8.46 -27.70 34.54
N GLN A 17 -7.83 -28.79 34.98
CA GLN A 17 -8.37 -29.62 36.07
C GLN A 17 -8.41 -28.87 37.40
N TYR A 18 -7.40 -28.07 37.72
CA TYR A 18 -7.40 -27.21 38.91
C TYR A 18 -8.53 -26.19 38.85
N LEU A 19 -8.68 -25.49 37.71
CA LEU A 19 -9.71 -24.46 37.50
C LEU A 19 -11.13 -25.00 37.65
N SER A 20 -11.39 -26.25 37.26
CA SER A 20 -12.73 -26.87 37.38
C SER A 20 -13.27 -26.95 38.82
N THR A 21 -12.38 -26.86 39.81
CA THR A 21 -12.73 -26.89 41.23
C THR A 21 -12.94 -25.51 41.86
N LYS A 22 -12.74 -24.43 41.09
CA LYS A 22 -12.55 -23.07 41.62
C LYS A 22 -13.68 -22.08 41.32
N GLU A 23 -14.80 -22.53 40.78
CA GLU A 23 -15.96 -21.68 40.50
C GLU A 23 -16.48 -20.92 41.72
N ASN A 24 -16.45 -21.56 42.90
CA ASN A 24 -16.87 -20.97 44.17
C ASN A 24 -15.72 -20.26 44.94
N SER A 25 -14.52 -20.23 44.37
CA SER A 25 -13.29 -19.70 45.00
C SER A 25 -12.49 -18.84 44.01
N GLN A 26 -13.17 -18.01 43.23
CA GLN A 26 -12.56 -17.21 42.15
C GLN A 26 -11.50 -16.23 42.65
N TYR A 27 -11.63 -15.73 43.89
CA TYR A 27 -10.62 -14.87 44.51
C TYR A 27 -9.26 -15.58 44.64
N GLU A 28 -9.24 -16.90 44.88
CA GLU A 28 -7.99 -17.67 44.97
C GLU A 28 -7.27 -17.73 43.62
N LEU A 29 -8.02 -17.67 42.52
CA LEU A 29 -7.45 -17.60 41.17
C LEU A 29 -6.77 -16.24 40.93
N ILE A 30 -7.39 -15.16 41.40
CA ILE A 30 -6.83 -13.81 41.32
C ILE A 30 -5.58 -13.71 42.20
N GLU A 31 -5.63 -14.21 43.44
CA GLU A 31 -4.47 -14.26 44.34
C GLU A 31 -3.32 -15.09 43.78
N LEU A 32 -3.62 -16.23 43.14
CA LEU A 32 -2.60 -17.05 42.48
C LEU A 32 -1.87 -16.26 41.40
N LEU A 33 -2.61 -15.57 40.52
CA LEU A 33 -2.04 -14.72 39.48
C LEU A 33 -1.23 -13.53 40.07
N GLU A 34 -1.75 -12.87 41.11
CA GLU A 34 -1.02 -11.79 41.79
C GLU A 34 0.28 -12.28 42.41
N SER A 35 0.28 -13.49 42.99
CA SER A 35 1.42 -14.07 43.68
C SER A 35 2.59 -14.43 42.73
N VAL A 36 2.34 -14.48 41.43
CA VAL A 36 3.35 -14.63 40.37
C VAL A 36 3.60 -13.30 39.62
N GLY A 37 3.12 -12.18 40.15
CA GLY A 37 3.35 -10.84 39.59
C GLY A 37 2.50 -10.51 38.37
N ILE A 38 1.45 -11.28 38.07
CA ILE A 38 0.49 -10.94 37.02
C ILE A 38 -0.46 -9.87 37.57
N THR A 39 -0.39 -8.66 37.00
CA THR A 39 -1.17 -7.47 37.41
C THR A 39 -1.38 -6.57 36.18
N PRO A 40 -2.24 -5.53 36.20
CA PRO A 40 -3.20 -5.16 37.24
C PRO A 40 -4.58 -5.83 37.09
N PHE A 41 -5.33 -5.89 38.20
CA PHE A 41 -6.70 -6.42 38.32
C PHE A 41 -7.71 -5.29 38.58
N ASN A 42 -7.69 -4.26 37.73
CA ASN A 42 -8.47 -3.05 37.96
C ASN A 42 -9.81 -3.11 37.23
N ASP A 43 -10.91 -3.06 37.97
CA ASP A 43 -12.28 -3.07 37.45
C ASP A 43 -12.99 -1.73 37.74
N LYS A 44 -14.15 -1.50 37.12
CA LYS A 44 -14.92 -0.28 37.20
C LYS A 44 -16.31 -0.59 37.76
N SER A 45 -16.63 0.03 38.89
CA SER A 45 -17.97 -0.02 39.50
C SER A 45 -18.92 1.05 38.96
N VAL A 46 -18.40 2.06 38.25
CA VAL A 46 -19.18 3.18 37.69
C VAL A 46 -18.60 3.59 36.33
N GLU A 47 -19.46 3.98 35.39
CA GLU A 47 -19.07 4.50 34.08
C GLU A 47 -18.23 5.79 34.20
N GLY A 48 -17.24 5.96 33.32
CA GLY A 48 -16.38 7.16 33.27
C GLY A 48 -15.21 7.21 34.26
N LYS A 49 -15.11 6.29 35.23
CA LYS A 49 -13.90 6.17 36.08
C LYS A 49 -12.80 5.39 35.36
N GLU A 50 -11.54 5.80 35.55
CA GLU A 50 -10.41 5.02 35.02
C GLU A 50 -10.32 3.65 35.70
N TYR A 51 -10.37 3.58 37.03
CA TYR A 51 -10.44 2.33 37.82
C TYR A 51 -11.17 2.59 39.16
N GLY A 52 -12.18 1.78 39.49
CA GLY A 52 -13.08 2.05 40.63
C GLY A 52 -13.04 1.00 41.75
N ILE A 53 -12.65 -0.23 41.44
CA ILE A 53 -12.60 -1.37 42.37
C ILE A 53 -11.55 -2.39 41.90
N LYS A 54 -11.15 -3.31 42.79
CA LYS A 54 -10.37 -4.50 42.42
C LYS A 54 -11.29 -5.55 41.81
N LEU A 55 -10.82 -6.29 40.81
CA LEU A 55 -11.52 -7.45 40.26
C LEU A 55 -11.67 -8.50 41.38
N ASP A 56 -12.90 -8.96 41.59
CA ASP A 56 -13.25 -9.96 42.61
C ASP A 56 -13.80 -11.27 42.02
N GLU A 57 -14.07 -11.28 40.72
CA GLU A 57 -14.63 -12.41 39.98
C GLU A 57 -13.84 -12.64 38.68
N ILE A 58 -13.63 -13.91 38.33
CA ILE A 58 -12.89 -14.30 37.12
C ILE A 58 -13.36 -15.67 36.63
N ASP A 59 -13.37 -15.85 35.31
CA ASP A 59 -13.64 -17.13 34.66
C ASP A 59 -12.34 -17.85 34.21
N PRO A 60 -12.39 -19.17 33.95
CA PRO A 60 -11.23 -19.97 33.55
C PRO A 60 -10.55 -19.49 32.26
N PHE A 61 -11.29 -18.98 31.28
CA PHE A 61 -10.72 -18.51 30.02
C PHE A 61 -9.95 -17.21 30.22
N THR A 62 -10.52 -16.27 30.98
CA THR A 62 -9.85 -15.02 31.34
C THR A 62 -8.60 -15.28 32.19
N PHE A 63 -8.61 -16.30 33.06
CA PHE A 63 -7.42 -16.74 33.81
C PHE A 63 -6.25 -17.07 32.87
N PHE A 64 -6.47 -17.88 31.82
CA PHE A 64 -5.43 -18.16 30.81
C PHE A 64 -5.01 -16.90 30.04
N CYS A 65 -5.95 -16.03 29.65
CA CYS A 65 -5.62 -14.77 28.98
C CYS A 65 -4.69 -13.87 29.82
N TYR A 66 -4.82 -13.90 31.16
CA TYR A 66 -3.94 -13.17 32.06
C TYR A 66 -2.49 -13.68 32.05
N ILE A 67 -2.29 -14.99 31.87
CA ILE A 67 -0.96 -15.59 31.71
C ILE A 67 -0.34 -15.14 30.38
N TYR A 68 -1.13 -15.14 29.30
CA TYR A 68 -0.63 -14.94 27.93
C TYR A 68 -0.65 -13.50 27.41
N LYS A 69 -0.88 -12.52 28.28
CA LYS A 69 -0.85 -11.10 27.91
C LYS A 69 0.56 -10.50 27.81
N TYR A 70 1.59 -11.25 28.20
CA TYR A 70 2.99 -10.82 28.19
C TYR A 70 3.72 -11.27 26.91
N GLY A 71 4.95 -10.81 26.68
CA GLY A 71 5.79 -11.32 25.60
C GLY A 71 6.41 -12.69 25.93
N ASP A 72 6.88 -13.41 24.91
CA ASP A 72 7.30 -14.83 24.92
C ASP A 72 8.10 -15.22 26.18
N LYS A 73 9.23 -14.55 26.41
CA LYS A 73 10.09 -14.83 27.57
C LYS A 73 9.32 -14.79 28.91
N LYS A 74 8.45 -13.78 29.09
CA LYS A 74 7.68 -13.61 30.33
C LYS A 74 6.50 -14.57 30.41
N ARG A 75 5.91 -15.02 29.30
CA ARG A 75 4.77 -15.94 29.31
C ARG A 75 5.16 -17.30 29.85
N LEU A 76 6.25 -17.86 29.34
CA LEU A 76 6.80 -19.13 29.82
C LEU A 76 7.19 -19.03 31.30
N GLU A 77 7.89 -17.96 31.69
CA GLU A 77 8.24 -17.70 33.10
C GLU A 77 6.99 -17.71 34.00
N LYS A 78 5.93 -16.98 33.63
CA LYS A 78 4.69 -16.93 34.42
C LYS A 78 3.96 -18.26 34.47
N LEU A 79 3.93 -19.01 33.36
CA LEU A 79 3.34 -20.34 33.32
C LEU A 79 4.11 -21.33 34.20
N GLN A 80 5.45 -21.28 34.18
CA GLN A 80 6.31 -22.09 35.04
C GLN A 80 6.14 -21.76 36.52
N GLU A 81 6.03 -20.48 36.90
CA GLU A 81 5.77 -20.04 38.27
C GLU A 81 4.38 -20.51 38.77
N ILE A 82 3.36 -20.48 37.91
CA ILE A 82 2.02 -21.00 38.23
C ILE A 82 2.07 -22.52 38.40
N ALA A 83 2.72 -23.23 37.48
CA ALA A 83 2.87 -24.68 37.56
C ALA A 83 3.57 -25.09 38.87
N GLU A 84 4.63 -24.37 39.25
CA GLU A 84 5.35 -24.59 40.51
C GLU A 84 4.46 -24.41 41.74
N LYS A 85 3.70 -23.31 41.80
CA LYS A 85 2.77 -23.05 42.92
C LYS A 85 1.66 -24.08 43.04
N LEU A 86 1.26 -24.67 41.92
CA LEU A 86 0.26 -25.72 41.88
C LEU A 86 0.86 -27.14 42.03
N GLY A 87 2.17 -27.27 42.24
CA GLY A 87 2.84 -28.57 42.40
C GLY A 87 2.90 -29.41 41.13
N MET A 88 2.87 -28.76 39.96
CA MET A 88 2.87 -29.37 38.63
C MET A 88 4.26 -29.32 37.99
N GLU A 89 4.50 -30.17 36.99
CA GLU A 89 5.73 -30.12 36.19
C GLU A 89 5.83 -28.81 35.39
N LYS A 90 7.00 -28.18 35.44
CA LYS A 90 7.27 -26.93 34.72
C LYS A 90 7.43 -27.20 33.23
N PRO A 91 6.68 -26.52 32.34
CA PRO A 91 6.88 -26.68 30.91
C PRO A 91 8.23 -26.11 30.49
N LEU A 92 8.88 -26.76 29.53
CA LEU A 92 10.16 -26.36 28.95
C LEU A 92 10.00 -25.46 27.71
N GLY A 93 8.78 -25.39 27.15
CA GLY A 93 8.49 -24.60 25.96
C GLY A 93 7.03 -24.17 25.90
N GLU A 94 6.75 -23.14 25.10
CA GLU A 94 5.43 -22.51 24.93
C GLU A 94 5.01 -22.37 23.45
N SER A 95 5.63 -23.16 22.56
CA SER A 95 5.40 -23.06 21.13
C SER A 95 3.95 -23.34 20.76
N GLY A 96 3.34 -22.49 19.94
CA GLY A 96 1.96 -22.66 19.48
C GLY A 96 0.89 -22.05 20.36
N ILE A 97 1.24 -21.45 21.52
CA ILE A 97 0.30 -20.70 22.36
C ILE A 97 0.00 -19.31 21.76
N PRO A 98 -1.27 -18.97 21.46
CA PRO A 98 -1.64 -17.61 21.04
C PRO A 98 -1.35 -16.56 22.12
N SER A 99 -0.99 -15.34 21.71
CA SER A 99 -0.83 -14.21 22.63
C SER A 99 -2.19 -13.56 22.92
N ALA A 100 -2.45 -13.25 24.19
CA ALA A 100 -3.61 -12.44 24.56
C ALA A 100 -3.29 -10.94 24.44
N GLN A 101 -4.25 -10.14 24.00
CA GLN A 101 -4.08 -8.68 23.94
C GLN A 101 -4.07 -8.07 25.34
N ALA A 102 -2.96 -7.44 25.73
CA ALA A 102 -2.79 -6.89 27.09
C ALA A 102 -3.84 -5.84 27.50
N GLN A 103 -4.40 -5.10 26.54
CA GLN A 103 -5.45 -4.11 26.79
C GLN A 103 -6.87 -4.69 26.80
N LYS A 104 -7.06 -5.94 26.37
CA LYS A 104 -8.36 -6.61 26.20
C LYS A 104 -8.29 -8.05 26.71
N VAL A 105 -7.85 -8.24 27.95
CA VAL A 105 -7.62 -9.57 28.52
C VAL A 105 -8.94 -10.30 28.81
N TRP A 106 -9.99 -9.61 29.26
CA TRP A 106 -11.22 -10.25 29.75
C TRP A 106 -12.19 -10.66 28.66
N LEU A 107 -12.86 -11.80 28.86
CA LEU A 107 -13.99 -12.23 28.03
C LEU A 107 -15.31 -11.56 28.45
N PHE A 108 -15.33 -10.89 29.59
CA PHE A 108 -16.49 -10.19 30.13
C PHE A 108 -16.22 -8.66 30.24
N PRO A 109 -17.27 -7.82 30.31
CA PRO A 109 -17.10 -6.37 30.45
C PRO A 109 -16.82 -5.96 31.90
N TYR A 110 -16.49 -4.68 32.11
CA TYR A 110 -16.36 -4.09 33.46
C TYR A 110 -17.61 -4.29 34.32
N LYS A 111 -17.46 -4.31 35.65
CA LYS A 111 -18.55 -4.59 36.61
C LYS A 111 -19.82 -3.79 36.38
N PHE A 112 -19.71 -2.49 36.09
CA PHE A 112 -20.90 -1.64 35.83
C PHE A 112 -21.70 -2.01 34.57
N LEU A 113 -21.15 -2.84 33.67
CA LEU A 113 -21.79 -3.35 32.46
C LEU A 113 -22.17 -4.83 32.57
N ARG A 114 -21.88 -5.49 33.69
CA ARG A 114 -22.23 -6.89 33.93
C ARG A 114 -23.67 -6.96 34.42
N VAL A 115 -24.59 -7.30 33.53
CA VAL A 115 -26.05 -7.23 33.77
C VAL A 115 -26.73 -8.59 33.62
N ASN A 116 -26.05 -9.58 33.06
CA ASN A 116 -26.61 -10.88 32.75
C ASN A 116 -25.67 -12.04 33.15
N ASN A 117 -25.11 -11.95 34.36
CA ASN A 117 -24.27 -13.00 34.97
C ASN A 117 -23.18 -13.54 34.01
N GLU A 118 -22.49 -12.63 33.32
CA GLU A 118 -21.57 -12.94 32.22
C GLU A 118 -20.49 -13.94 32.65
N ILE A 119 -19.97 -13.81 33.88
CA ILE A 119 -18.93 -14.70 34.42
C ILE A 119 -19.49 -16.10 34.69
N SER A 120 -20.69 -16.22 35.27
CA SER A 120 -21.34 -17.53 35.48
C SER A 120 -21.65 -18.24 34.16
N ARG A 121 -21.99 -17.50 33.10
CA ARG A 121 -22.20 -18.06 31.75
C ARG A 121 -20.91 -18.61 31.16
N LEU A 122 -19.78 -17.92 31.37
CA LEU A 122 -18.45 -18.43 30.98
C LEU A 122 -18.05 -19.67 31.78
N TRP A 123 -18.37 -19.75 33.09
CA TRP A 123 -18.19 -20.97 33.88
C TRP A 123 -19.06 -22.14 33.36
N SER A 124 -20.32 -21.88 33.02
CA SER A 124 -21.21 -22.88 32.41
C SER A 124 -20.61 -23.43 31.11
N LEU A 125 -20.13 -22.55 30.22
CA LEU A 125 -19.46 -22.94 28.98
C LEU A 125 -18.21 -23.79 29.25
N PHE A 126 -17.40 -23.40 30.24
CA PHE A 126 -16.20 -24.14 30.63
C PHE A 126 -16.53 -25.56 31.11
N HIS A 127 -17.53 -25.73 31.98
CA HIS A 127 -17.95 -27.06 32.43
C HIS A 127 -18.52 -27.92 31.31
N LYS A 128 -19.27 -27.31 30.39
CA LYS A 128 -19.75 -28.00 29.18
C LYS A 128 -18.60 -28.40 28.27
N GLU A 129 -17.53 -27.62 28.18
CA GLU A 129 -16.33 -28.02 27.46
C GLU A 129 -15.71 -29.28 28.06
N LEU A 130 -15.54 -29.33 29.39
CA LEU A 130 -14.95 -30.48 30.06
C LEU A 130 -15.72 -31.79 29.83
N LYS A 131 -17.04 -31.68 29.61
CA LYS A 131 -17.91 -32.82 29.28
C LYS A 131 -18.01 -33.09 27.78
N GLY A 132 -17.56 -32.16 26.93
CA GLY A 132 -17.76 -32.23 25.49
C GLY A 132 -19.19 -31.95 25.02
N GLU A 133 -19.97 -31.20 25.81
CA GLU A 133 -21.41 -30.98 25.64
C GLU A 133 -21.75 -29.55 25.17
N ILE A 134 -20.81 -28.81 24.59
CA ILE A 134 -21.07 -27.47 24.04
C ILE A 134 -22.07 -27.59 22.87
N THR A 135 -23.12 -26.77 22.88
CA THR A 135 -24.07 -26.64 21.77
C THR A 135 -23.89 -25.33 20.99
N ASP A 136 -24.61 -25.19 19.87
CA ASP A 136 -24.65 -23.95 19.11
C ASP A 136 -25.25 -22.80 19.92
N GLU A 137 -26.24 -23.08 20.78
CA GLU A 137 -26.82 -22.10 21.70
C GLU A 137 -25.80 -21.61 22.73
N ASP A 138 -25.00 -22.50 23.32
CA ASP A 138 -23.98 -22.14 24.30
C ASP A 138 -22.89 -21.24 23.69
N PHE A 139 -22.49 -21.56 22.46
CA PHE A 139 -21.50 -20.78 21.73
C PHE A 139 -22.04 -19.43 21.31
N ALA A 140 -23.28 -19.37 20.82
CA ALA A 140 -23.96 -18.12 20.51
C ALA A 140 -24.15 -17.26 21.76
N ASP A 141 -24.54 -17.87 22.88
CA ASP A 141 -24.69 -17.22 24.18
C ASP A 141 -23.37 -16.54 24.61
N ALA A 142 -22.26 -17.26 24.56
CA ALA A 142 -20.94 -16.70 24.86
C ALA A 142 -20.54 -15.53 23.94
N LEU A 143 -20.91 -15.57 22.66
CA LEU A 143 -20.67 -14.48 21.70
C LEU A 143 -21.50 -13.21 21.97
N THR A 144 -22.60 -13.31 22.73
CA THR A 144 -23.35 -12.12 23.16
C THR A 144 -22.67 -11.35 24.30
N ILE A 145 -21.70 -11.97 24.99
CA ILE A 145 -20.98 -11.32 26.08
C ILE A 145 -20.08 -10.22 25.51
N LYS A 146 -20.30 -8.99 25.96
CA LYS A 146 -19.50 -7.82 25.55
C LYS A 146 -18.02 -8.08 25.84
N SER A 147 -17.18 -7.95 24.82
CA SER A 147 -15.73 -8.28 24.80
C SER A 147 -15.36 -9.71 24.36
N THR A 148 -16.33 -10.55 24.02
CA THR A 148 -16.10 -11.90 23.46
C THR A 148 -16.52 -11.97 21.98
N GLY A 149 -15.54 -12.06 21.08
CA GLY A 149 -15.76 -12.33 19.66
C GLY A 149 -15.24 -13.69 19.25
N LYS A 150 -15.63 -14.19 18.06
CA LYS A 150 -15.29 -15.54 17.55
C LYS A 150 -13.81 -15.91 17.69
N THR A 151 -12.91 -15.03 17.26
CA THR A 151 -11.45 -15.24 17.37
C THR A 151 -11.05 -15.52 18.82
N LYS A 152 -11.46 -14.65 19.74
CA LYS A 152 -11.10 -14.72 21.15
C LYS A 152 -11.73 -15.94 21.84
N LEU A 153 -12.96 -16.28 21.46
CA LEU A 153 -13.64 -17.47 21.97
C LEU A 153 -12.94 -18.77 21.51
N THR A 154 -12.49 -18.84 20.25
CA THR A 154 -11.72 -20.00 19.77
C THR A 154 -10.33 -20.10 20.42
N GLU A 155 -9.67 -18.98 20.71
CA GLU A 155 -8.42 -18.96 21.48
C GLU A 155 -8.63 -19.41 22.93
N ALA A 156 -9.72 -18.95 23.56
CA ALA A 156 -10.12 -19.37 24.89
C ALA A 156 -10.36 -20.88 24.99
N LEU A 157 -11.14 -21.45 24.06
CA LEU A 157 -11.35 -22.90 23.98
C LEU A 157 -10.04 -23.65 23.73
N PHE A 158 -9.15 -23.09 22.90
CA PHE A 158 -7.82 -23.65 22.66
C PHE A 158 -6.93 -23.65 23.92
N TYR A 159 -6.94 -22.61 24.74
CA TYR A 159 -6.19 -22.62 26.00
C TYR A 159 -6.66 -23.74 26.94
N VAL A 160 -7.97 -24.02 26.97
CA VAL A 160 -8.53 -25.07 27.83
C VAL A 160 -8.22 -26.46 27.30
N ASN A 161 -8.35 -26.68 25.99
CA ASN A 161 -8.18 -27.97 25.35
C ASN A 161 -7.46 -27.85 23.98
N PRO A 162 -6.12 -27.71 23.98
CA PRO A 162 -5.34 -27.48 22.77
C PRO A 162 -5.20 -28.71 21.87
N GLU A 163 -5.63 -29.89 22.34
CA GLU A 163 -5.68 -31.12 21.54
C GLU A 163 -6.94 -31.19 20.68
N LYS A 164 -8.05 -30.61 21.17
CA LYS A 164 -9.38 -30.65 20.53
C LYS A 164 -9.65 -29.44 19.64
N TYR A 165 -9.13 -28.27 19.98
CA TYR A 165 -9.42 -27.03 19.27
C TYR A 165 -8.23 -26.47 18.51
N LEU A 166 -8.48 -25.64 17.51
CA LEU A 166 -7.48 -24.79 16.86
C LEU A 166 -7.97 -23.35 16.91
N PRO A 167 -7.18 -22.39 17.40
CA PRO A 167 -7.62 -20.99 17.44
C PRO A 167 -7.80 -20.50 16.02
N ILE A 168 -8.91 -19.83 15.68
CA ILE A 168 -9.14 -19.27 14.34
C ILE A 168 -8.84 -17.78 14.38
N ASN A 169 -7.55 -17.44 14.26
CA ASN A 169 -6.98 -16.12 14.52
C ASN A 169 -6.06 -15.65 13.38
N GLY A 170 -5.30 -14.58 13.63
CA GLY A 170 -4.44 -13.95 12.63
C GLY A 170 -3.47 -14.92 11.97
N PRO A 171 -2.72 -15.75 12.72
CA PRO A 171 -1.85 -16.77 12.15
C PRO A 171 -2.58 -17.92 11.45
N THR A 172 -3.60 -18.52 12.07
CA THR A 172 -4.19 -19.75 11.53
C THR A 172 -5.11 -19.51 10.33
N LYS A 173 -5.84 -18.40 10.27
CA LYS A 173 -6.75 -18.07 9.14
C LYS A 173 -6.06 -18.11 7.76
N PRO A 174 -4.94 -17.39 7.51
CA PRO A 174 -4.27 -17.43 6.23
C PRO A 174 -3.65 -18.80 5.96
N TYR A 175 -3.06 -19.46 6.97
CA TYR A 175 -2.53 -20.81 6.82
C TYR A 175 -3.60 -21.82 6.37
N ILE A 176 -4.76 -21.83 7.03
CA ILE A 176 -5.89 -22.71 6.68
C ILE A 176 -6.37 -22.45 5.23
N LYS A 177 -6.38 -21.17 4.81
CA LYS A 177 -6.86 -20.78 3.48
C LYS A 177 -5.85 -21.09 2.38
N GLU A 178 -4.58 -20.74 2.59
CA GLU A 178 -3.55 -20.74 1.57
C GLU A 178 -2.82 -22.09 1.51
N GLU A 179 -2.50 -22.68 2.66
CA GLU A 179 -1.79 -23.96 2.72
C GLU A 179 -2.77 -25.14 2.64
N LEU A 180 -3.88 -25.09 3.38
CA LEU A 180 -4.83 -26.21 3.42
C LEU A 180 -5.98 -26.09 2.39
N GLY A 181 -6.14 -24.92 1.77
CA GLY A 181 -7.19 -24.67 0.77
C GLY A 181 -8.62 -24.69 1.33
N ILE A 182 -8.80 -24.38 2.62
CA ILE A 182 -10.10 -24.44 3.33
C ILE A 182 -10.56 -23.01 3.65
N ASP A 183 -11.85 -22.70 3.47
CA ASP A 183 -12.41 -21.42 3.95
C ASP A 183 -12.51 -21.43 5.49
N PRO A 184 -11.79 -20.55 6.22
CA PRO A 184 -11.80 -20.53 7.68
C PRO A 184 -13.05 -19.88 8.29
N LYS A 185 -14.07 -19.53 7.50
CA LYS A 185 -15.32 -18.93 7.99
C LYS A 185 -16.22 -19.95 8.69
N PHE A 186 -16.80 -19.53 9.81
CA PHE A 186 -17.84 -20.26 10.55
C PHE A 186 -18.71 -19.27 11.34
N ASN A 187 -19.94 -19.66 11.66
CA ASN A 187 -20.94 -18.89 12.40
C ASN A 187 -21.43 -19.59 13.65
N THR A 188 -21.54 -20.92 13.62
CA THR A 188 -21.99 -21.73 14.76
C THR A 188 -20.86 -22.60 15.31
N TYR A 189 -21.06 -23.22 16.47
CA TYR A 189 -20.11 -24.17 17.03
C TYR A 189 -20.02 -25.44 16.17
N SER A 190 -21.14 -25.92 15.65
CA SER A 190 -21.20 -27.03 14.70
C SER A 190 -20.38 -26.75 13.44
N GLU A 191 -20.49 -25.54 12.87
CA GLU A 191 -19.65 -25.12 11.73
C GLU A 191 -18.17 -25.01 12.10
N TYR A 192 -17.85 -24.55 13.31
CA TYR A 192 -16.47 -24.52 13.81
C TYR A 192 -15.89 -25.93 13.95
N ILE A 193 -16.62 -26.88 14.54
CA ILE A 193 -16.19 -28.28 14.64
C ILE A 193 -16.07 -28.94 13.26
N GLU A 194 -16.96 -28.63 12.32
CA GLU A 194 -16.85 -29.07 10.93
C GLU A 194 -15.57 -28.56 10.27
N LEU A 195 -15.23 -27.28 10.47
CA LEU A 195 -13.98 -26.69 10.00
C LEU A 195 -12.76 -27.42 10.57
N LEU A 196 -12.75 -27.69 11.89
CA LEU A 196 -11.67 -28.45 12.53
C LEU A 196 -11.55 -29.87 11.96
N ARG A 197 -12.67 -30.53 11.67
CA ARG A 197 -12.66 -31.85 11.02
C ARG A 197 -12.04 -31.78 9.62
N LYS A 198 -12.41 -30.79 8.82
CA LYS A 198 -11.82 -30.58 7.48
C LYS A 198 -10.32 -30.34 7.54
N ILE A 199 -9.85 -29.59 8.53
CA ILE A 199 -8.42 -29.35 8.77
C ILE A 199 -7.70 -30.66 9.09
N LYS A 200 -8.27 -31.50 9.97
CA LYS A 200 -7.71 -32.82 10.30
C LYS A 200 -7.71 -33.82 9.14
N LEU A 201 -8.58 -33.66 8.15
CA LEU A 201 -8.52 -34.43 6.91
C LEU A 201 -7.36 -34.02 5.99
N LYS A 202 -6.76 -32.85 6.23
CA LYS A 202 -5.67 -32.29 5.42
C LYS A 202 -4.33 -32.25 6.16
N SER A 203 -4.31 -32.46 7.47
CA SER A 203 -3.09 -32.46 8.29
C SER A 203 -3.22 -33.44 9.45
N ASP A 204 -2.18 -34.28 9.60
CA ASP A 204 -2.08 -35.24 10.69
C ASP A 204 -1.56 -34.62 12.00
N LEU A 205 -1.10 -33.36 11.97
CA LEU A 205 -0.53 -32.70 13.14
C LEU A 205 -1.59 -32.44 14.23
N PRO A 206 -1.26 -32.62 15.52
CA PRO A 206 -2.06 -32.11 16.63
C PRO A 206 -2.33 -30.61 16.49
N PHE A 207 -3.47 -30.11 16.97
CA PHE A 207 -3.82 -28.71 16.74
C PHE A 207 -2.86 -27.72 17.43
N TYR A 208 -2.24 -28.08 18.54
CA TYR A 208 -1.20 -27.26 19.15
C TYR A 208 0.06 -27.14 18.29
N GLU A 209 0.47 -28.23 17.63
CA GLU A 209 1.57 -28.18 16.67
C GLU A 209 1.16 -27.41 15.42
N LEU A 210 -0.07 -27.61 14.93
CA LEU A 210 -0.58 -26.89 13.77
C LEU A 210 -0.72 -25.38 14.04
N SER A 211 -1.04 -24.98 15.27
CA SER A 211 -1.01 -23.58 15.70
C SER A 211 0.41 -23.01 15.63
N TYR A 212 1.40 -23.77 16.06
CA TYR A 212 2.81 -23.40 15.92
C TYR A 212 3.26 -23.37 14.46
N GLU A 213 2.91 -24.37 13.66
CA GLU A 213 3.23 -24.40 12.23
C GLU A 213 2.54 -23.27 11.48
N ALA A 214 1.32 -22.89 11.83
CA ALA A 214 0.66 -21.72 11.24
C ALA A 214 1.34 -20.42 11.66
N TRP A 215 1.76 -20.29 12.93
CA TRP A 215 2.56 -19.15 13.39
C TRP A 215 3.91 -19.10 12.69
N LYS A 216 4.59 -20.24 12.59
CA LYS A 216 5.87 -20.40 11.91
C LYS A 216 5.73 -20.12 10.43
N TRP A 217 4.72 -20.64 9.75
CA TRP A 217 4.40 -20.33 8.36
C TRP A 217 4.10 -18.84 8.16
N ASN A 218 3.46 -18.16 9.12
CA ASN A 218 3.32 -16.71 9.04
C ASN A 218 4.60 -15.95 9.39
N SER A 219 5.41 -16.44 10.32
CA SER A 219 6.67 -15.81 10.76
C SER A 219 7.82 -16.07 9.78
N GLU A 220 7.78 -17.18 9.05
CA GLU A 220 8.76 -17.65 8.06
C GLU A 220 8.29 -17.39 6.63
N GLY A 221 7.00 -17.55 6.34
CA GLY A 221 6.36 -17.00 5.13
C GLY A 221 6.28 -15.47 5.16
N LYS A 222 6.46 -14.85 6.34
CA LYS A 222 6.89 -13.45 6.51
C LYS A 222 8.28 -13.32 7.16
N LYS A 223 9.23 -14.23 6.92
CA LYS A 223 10.63 -13.79 7.00
C LYS A 223 10.80 -12.87 5.79
N ALA A 224 10.78 -11.56 6.04
CA ALA A 224 11.31 -10.62 5.06
C ALA A 224 12.69 -11.15 4.68
N LYS A 225 12.85 -11.61 3.43
CA LYS A 225 14.15 -12.10 2.94
C LYS A 225 15.19 -11.07 3.31
N HIS A 226 16.20 -11.44 4.10
CA HIS A 226 17.25 -10.50 4.42
C HIS A 226 18.28 -10.50 3.31
N TYR A 227 18.76 -9.30 2.98
CA TYR A 227 19.80 -9.08 1.99
C TYR A 227 21.07 -8.70 2.72
N TRP A 228 22.16 -9.41 2.44
CA TRP A 228 23.43 -9.26 3.12
C TRP A 228 24.51 -8.90 2.12
N LEU A 229 25.28 -7.85 2.42
CA LEU A 229 26.50 -7.54 1.70
C LEU A 229 27.68 -8.24 2.38
N TYR A 230 28.43 -9.04 1.63
CA TYR A 230 29.43 -9.99 2.16
C TYR A 230 30.76 -9.93 1.38
N SER A 231 31.87 -10.08 2.10
CA SER A 231 33.23 -10.09 1.54
C SER A 231 33.96 -11.39 1.90
N PRO A 232 34.29 -12.26 0.90
CA PRO A 232 34.91 -13.57 1.12
C PRO A 232 36.43 -13.45 1.26
N GLY A 233 36.86 -12.76 2.32
CA GLY A 233 38.26 -12.47 2.61
C GLY A 233 38.80 -11.21 1.94
N GLU A 234 40.04 -10.89 2.31
CA GLU A 234 40.76 -9.74 1.76
C GLU A 234 40.82 -9.85 0.23
N ASP A 235 40.41 -8.78 -0.45
CA ASP A 235 40.23 -8.71 -1.91
C ASP A 235 39.41 -9.88 -2.52
N ALA A 236 38.49 -10.43 -1.73
CA ALA A 236 37.66 -11.57 -2.10
C ALA A 236 38.45 -12.83 -2.50
N ARG A 237 39.63 -13.04 -1.91
CA ARG A 237 40.55 -14.15 -2.27
C ARG A 237 39.95 -15.56 -2.21
N PHE A 238 38.89 -15.79 -1.42
CA PHE A 238 38.22 -17.09 -1.30
C PHE A 238 36.99 -17.24 -2.21
N TRP A 239 36.65 -16.23 -3.00
CA TRP A 239 35.42 -16.24 -3.80
C TRP A 239 35.35 -17.42 -4.77
N ASP A 240 36.43 -17.72 -5.48
CA ASP A 240 36.44 -18.80 -6.47
C ASP A 240 36.18 -20.16 -5.82
N GLU A 241 36.86 -20.45 -4.70
CA GLU A 241 36.66 -21.69 -3.94
C GLU A 241 35.23 -21.80 -3.40
N PHE A 242 34.72 -20.72 -2.80
CA PHE A 242 33.37 -20.67 -2.21
C PHE A 242 32.27 -20.84 -3.26
N TYR A 243 32.45 -20.26 -4.44
CA TYR A 243 31.53 -20.44 -5.54
C TYR A 243 31.51 -21.89 -6.03
N GLU A 244 32.68 -22.49 -6.28
CA GLU A 244 32.79 -23.86 -6.78
C GLU A 244 32.27 -24.91 -5.79
N LYS A 245 32.52 -24.71 -4.50
CA LYS A 245 32.05 -25.61 -3.44
C LYS A 245 30.60 -25.37 -3.02
N GLY A 246 29.95 -24.30 -3.50
CA GLY A 246 28.59 -23.96 -3.10
C GLY A 246 28.47 -23.57 -1.62
N ILE A 247 29.44 -22.82 -1.10
CA ILE A 247 29.47 -22.41 0.31
C ILE A 247 29.76 -20.92 0.48
N MET A 248 29.48 -20.36 1.65
CA MET A 248 30.07 -19.10 2.14
C MET A 248 30.81 -19.37 3.45
N GLY A 249 31.98 -18.74 3.64
CA GLY A 249 32.78 -18.91 4.86
C GLY A 249 32.95 -17.63 5.67
N LEU A 250 33.14 -17.70 6.98
CA LEU A 250 33.55 -16.56 7.81
C LEU A 250 34.90 -16.81 8.48
N GLY A 251 35.79 -15.81 8.47
CA GLY A 251 37.11 -15.88 9.08
C GLY A 251 37.11 -15.78 10.61
N TRP A 252 38.23 -15.34 11.19
CA TRP A 252 38.51 -15.36 12.63
C TRP A 252 38.54 -16.79 13.21
N ASP A 253 39.28 -17.69 12.57
CA ASP A 253 39.30 -19.12 12.94
C ASP A 253 39.87 -19.39 14.34
N LYS A 254 40.75 -18.53 14.89
CA LYS A 254 41.30 -18.71 16.24
C LYS A 254 40.26 -18.69 17.36
N ILE A 255 39.10 -18.06 17.12
CA ILE A 255 38.01 -18.07 18.11
C ILE A 255 37.13 -19.32 17.98
N GLY A 256 37.37 -20.20 17.01
CA GLY A 256 36.69 -21.48 16.79
C GLY A 256 35.20 -21.37 16.47
N ASP A 257 34.47 -22.46 16.74
CA ASP A 257 33.02 -22.55 16.59
C ASP A 257 32.30 -21.44 17.37
N LEU A 258 31.37 -20.75 16.71
CA LEU A 258 30.62 -19.64 17.28
C LEU A 258 29.54 -20.08 18.26
N ARG A 259 29.04 -21.32 18.17
CA ARG A 259 27.97 -21.87 19.02
C ARG A 259 28.32 -21.89 20.51
N LYS A 260 29.60 -21.77 20.86
CA LYS A 260 30.06 -21.70 22.25
C LYS A 260 29.87 -20.32 22.90
N TYR A 261 29.51 -19.30 22.13
CA TYR A 261 29.30 -17.94 22.62
C TYR A 261 27.81 -17.57 22.56
N ASN A 262 27.24 -17.19 23.70
CA ASN A 262 25.83 -16.83 23.81
C ASN A 262 25.61 -15.32 23.62
N THR A 263 26.64 -14.51 23.84
CA THR A 263 26.52 -13.06 23.85
C THR A 263 27.55 -12.36 22.95
N ARG A 264 27.21 -11.16 22.50
CA ARG A 264 28.13 -10.31 21.72
C ARG A 264 29.39 -9.92 22.50
N ASP A 265 29.27 -9.81 23.83
CA ASP A 265 30.41 -9.49 24.70
C ASP A 265 31.38 -10.65 24.86
N GLU A 266 30.90 -11.89 24.86
CA GLU A 266 31.76 -13.10 24.84
C GLU A 266 32.55 -13.17 23.53
N ILE A 267 31.90 -12.96 22.39
CA ILE A 267 32.57 -12.90 21.07
C ILE A 267 33.62 -11.78 21.06
N ARG A 268 33.31 -10.60 21.60
CA ARG A 268 34.26 -9.48 21.71
C ARG A 268 35.50 -9.87 22.51
N THR A 269 35.30 -10.53 23.65
CA THR A 269 36.39 -10.94 24.54
C THR A 269 37.30 -11.95 23.84
N ALA A 270 36.72 -12.99 23.23
CA ALA A 270 37.48 -13.99 22.48
C ALA A 270 38.27 -13.39 21.31
N LEU A 271 37.70 -12.41 20.59
CA LEU A 271 38.39 -11.71 19.50
C LEU A 271 39.58 -10.89 20.01
N LEU A 272 39.45 -10.22 21.15
CA LEU A 272 40.53 -9.44 21.76
C LEU A 272 41.67 -10.35 22.25
N GLU A 273 41.35 -11.48 22.87
CA GLU A 273 42.35 -12.45 23.35
C GLU A 273 43.11 -13.12 22.20
N ALA A 274 42.40 -13.51 21.13
CA ALA A 274 43.01 -14.26 20.03
C ALA A 274 43.80 -13.40 19.02
N TYR A 275 43.40 -12.14 18.81
CA TYR A 275 43.92 -11.28 17.76
C TYR A 275 44.48 -9.92 18.24
N GLY A 276 44.26 -9.55 19.51
CA GLY A 276 44.73 -8.29 20.07
C GLY A 276 44.15 -7.01 19.43
N GLY A 277 44.71 -5.87 19.83
CA GLY A 277 44.43 -4.52 19.28
C GLY A 277 43.69 -3.57 20.23
N SER A 278 43.89 -2.26 20.06
CA SER A 278 43.19 -1.20 20.79
C SER A 278 42.02 -0.65 19.97
N GLY A 279 40.78 -1.03 20.31
CA GLY A 279 39.56 -0.56 19.62
C GLY A 279 38.33 -1.40 19.96
N SER A 280 37.13 -0.94 19.55
CA SER A 280 35.86 -1.57 19.95
C SER A 280 35.55 -2.91 19.28
N LYS A 281 36.32 -3.32 18.25
CA LYS A 281 36.10 -4.53 17.40
C LYS A 281 34.64 -4.71 16.95
N ARG A 282 33.88 -3.62 16.89
CA ARG A 282 32.42 -3.65 16.79
C ARG A 282 31.92 -4.34 15.52
N ASN A 283 32.62 -4.15 14.40
CA ASN A 283 32.26 -4.75 13.12
C ASN A 283 32.55 -6.26 13.10
N ASP A 284 33.69 -6.69 13.64
CA ASP A 284 34.08 -8.10 13.74
C ASP A 284 33.12 -8.88 14.64
N VAL A 285 32.73 -8.27 15.77
CA VAL A 285 31.71 -8.81 16.68
C VAL A 285 30.36 -8.92 15.99
N SER A 286 29.93 -7.87 15.27
CA SER A 286 28.69 -7.92 14.48
C SER A 286 28.73 -9.03 13.44
N ALA A 287 29.81 -9.15 12.67
CA ALA A 287 29.93 -10.15 11.61
C ALA A 287 29.80 -11.57 12.17
N ASN A 288 30.53 -11.91 13.25
CA ASN A 288 30.44 -13.23 13.86
C ASN A 288 29.06 -13.48 14.49
N TYR A 289 28.51 -12.52 15.23
CA TYR A 289 27.19 -12.68 15.85
C TYR A 289 26.06 -12.82 14.83
N ASP A 290 26.05 -11.97 13.80
CA ASP A 290 24.99 -11.94 12.80
C ASP A 290 25.08 -13.17 11.87
N TYR A 291 26.28 -13.64 11.54
CA TYR A 291 26.49 -14.86 10.74
C TYR A 291 25.92 -16.12 11.41
N LEU A 292 26.06 -16.26 12.73
CA LEU A 292 25.46 -17.36 13.49
C LEU A 292 23.95 -17.16 13.71
N ASN A 293 23.56 -15.98 14.21
CA ASN A 293 22.24 -15.81 14.83
C ASN A 293 21.19 -15.11 13.94
N LYS A 294 21.58 -14.51 12.80
CA LYS A 294 20.68 -13.68 11.99
C LYS A 294 20.57 -14.08 10.52
N ILE A 295 21.58 -14.72 9.95
CA ILE A 295 21.46 -15.30 8.60
C ILE A 295 20.55 -16.54 8.67
N ASN A 296 19.52 -16.56 7.84
CA ASN A 296 18.57 -17.67 7.73
C ASN A 296 18.65 -18.34 6.34
N ILE A 297 18.20 -19.59 6.28
CA ILE A 297 17.91 -20.25 4.99
C ILE A 297 16.91 -19.37 4.20
N GLY A 298 17.22 -19.12 2.93
CA GLY A 298 16.44 -18.25 2.04
C GLY A 298 16.88 -16.79 1.98
N ASP A 299 17.80 -16.35 2.84
CA ASP A 299 18.44 -15.03 2.74
C ASP A 299 19.31 -14.92 1.49
N ILE A 300 19.48 -13.69 0.98
CA ILE A 300 20.28 -13.39 -0.21
C ILE A 300 21.63 -12.81 0.21
N ILE A 301 22.72 -13.42 -0.25
CA ILE A 301 24.09 -12.97 -0.02
C ILE A 301 24.62 -12.32 -1.29
N ILE A 302 24.87 -11.02 -1.24
CA ILE A 302 25.49 -10.21 -2.30
C ILE A 302 26.98 -10.07 -1.99
N VAL A 303 27.82 -10.48 -2.94
CA VAL A 303 29.26 -10.62 -2.75
C VAL A 303 30.00 -9.44 -3.38
N LYS A 304 30.91 -8.84 -2.61
CA LYS A 304 31.75 -7.71 -3.05
C LYS A 304 33.24 -8.00 -2.98
N LYS A 305 33.99 -7.36 -3.88
CA LYS A 305 35.44 -7.25 -3.85
C LYS A 305 35.81 -5.78 -3.63
N GLY A 306 36.58 -5.51 -2.59
CA GLY A 306 36.90 -4.14 -2.21
C GLY A 306 35.65 -3.31 -1.85
N ARG A 307 35.59 -2.08 -2.37
CA ARG A 307 34.51 -1.11 -2.12
C ARG A 307 33.81 -0.60 -3.39
N ASP A 308 34.20 -1.12 -4.53
CA ASP A 308 33.88 -0.58 -5.85
C ASP A 308 33.51 -1.70 -6.84
N GLU A 309 33.42 -2.95 -6.39
CA GLU A 309 33.13 -4.09 -7.26
C GLU A 309 32.20 -5.11 -6.58
N LEU A 310 31.13 -5.51 -7.28
CA LEU A 310 30.32 -6.68 -6.97
C LEU A 310 30.81 -7.87 -7.81
N ILE A 311 30.75 -9.07 -7.26
CA ILE A 311 31.33 -10.27 -7.88
C ILE A 311 30.39 -11.48 -7.93
N GLY A 312 29.20 -11.38 -7.33
CA GLY A 312 28.14 -12.38 -7.45
C GLY A 312 27.08 -12.28 -6.35
N PHE A 313 26.08 -13.16 -6.41
CA PHE A 313 25.15 -13.36 -5.30
C PHE A 313 24.57 -14.78 -5.30
N GLY A 314 23.99 -15.18 -4.17
CA GLY A 314 23.40 -16.50 -3.97
C GLY A 314 22.40 -16.55 -2.83
N VAL A 315 21.71 -17.68 -2.71
CA VAL A 315 20.71 -17.94 -1.67
C VAL A 315 21.28 -18.90 -0.64
N VAL A 316 21.09 -18.62 0.65
CA VAL A 316 21.50 -19.53 1.74
C VAL A 316 20.62 -20.77 1.74
N THR A 317 21.23 -21.96 1.71
CA THR A 317 20.49 -23.25 1.66
C THR A 317 20.64 -24.09 2.93
N SER A 318 21.58 -23.76 3.82
CA SER A 318 21.75 -24.47 5.09
C SER A 318 21.79 -23.55 6.32
N ASP A 319 21.60 -24.16 7.48
CA ASP A 319 21.96 -23.57 8.75
C ASP A 319 23.50 -23.43 8.90
N TYR A 320 23.93 -22.76 9.96
CA TYR A 320 25.35 -22.59 10.31
C TYR A 320 26.00 -23.94 10.60
N ASP A 321 27.19 -24.14 10.04
CA ASP A 321 28.06 -25.27 10.38
C ASP A 321 29.51 -24.82 10.64
N TYR A 322 30.27 -25.67 11.30
CA TYR A 322 31.68 -25.47 11.61
C TYR A 322 32.50 -26.65 11.08
N ASP A 323 33.22 -26.41 10.00
CA ASP A 323 34.02 -27.38 9.27
C ASP A 323 35.47 -27.38 9.80
N GLU A 324 35.76 -28.36 10.66
CA GLU A 324 37.08 -28.57 11.27
C GLU A 324 38.15 -29.05 10.28
N GLU A 325 37.75 -29.58 9.11
CA GLU A 325 38.68 -30.10 8.10
C GLU A 325 39.32 -28.97 7.28
N ARG A 326 38.73 -27.76 7.30
CA ARG A 326 39.27 -26.57 6.63
C ARG A 326 40.41 -25.94 7.41
N SER A 327 41.44 -25.51 6.68
CA SER A 327 42.59 -24.80 7.27
C SER A 327 42.29 -23.35 7.65
N GLU A 328 41.37 -22.68 6.92
CA GLU A 328 40.91 -21.30 7.18
C GLU A 328 39.44 -21.15 6.75
N TYR A 329 38.74 -20.19 7.35
CA TYR A 329 37.31 -19.92 7.12
C TYR A 329 36.45 -21.15 7.42
N GLN A 330 36.59 -21.66 8.66
CA GLN A 330 35.96 -22.89 9.13
C GLN A 330 34.45 -22.73 9.41
N LYS A 331 33.96 -21.50 9.53
CA LYS A 331 32.55 -21.19 9.79
C LYS A 331 31.83 -21.15 8.46
N VAL A 332 30.98 -22.13 8.16
CA VAL A 332 30.44 -22.33 6.81
C VAL A 332 28.91 -22.38 6.79
N ARG A 333 28.35 -22.03 5.63
CA ARG A 333 26.95 -22.25 5.25
C ARG A 333 26.92 -22.64 3.78
N GLU A 334 26.03 -23.55 3.41
CA GLU A 334 25.79 -23.92 2.02
C GLU A 334 25.01 -22.81 1.30
N MET A 335 25.33 -22.66 0.03
CA MET A 335 24.88 -21.58 -0.85
C MET A 335 24.49 -22.13 -2.21
N ASP A 336 23.33 -21.71 -2.69
CA ASP A 336 22.92 -21.81 -4.09
C ASP A 336 23.31 -20.51 -4.80
N TRP A 337 24.56 -20.45 -5.26
CA TRP A 337 25.11 -19.29 -5.97
C TRP A 337 24.47 -19.13 -7.35
N LYS A 338 23.88 -17.96 -7.60
CA LYS A 338 23.10 -17.70 -8.82
C LYS A 338 23.93 -17.08 -9.94
N ILE A 339 24.78 -16.13 -9.59
CA ILE A 339 25.54 -15.34 -10.55
C ILE A 339 26.97 -15.15 -10.04
N LYS A 340 27.93 -15.24 -10.94
CA LYS A 340 29.36 -14.91 -10.75
C LYS A 340 29.81 -14.01 -11.89
N GLY A 341 30.58 -12.98 -11.57
CA GLY A 341 31.09 -12.02 -12.54
C GLY A 341 31.84 -10.87 -11.87
N SER A 342 31.86 -9.71 -12.51
CA SER A 342 32.53 -8.51 -12.05
C SER A 342 31.73 -7.30 -12.51
N TRP A 343 31.27 -6.49 -11.55
CA TRP A 343 30.47 -5.29 -11.82
C TRP A 343 30.97 -4.11 -10.98
N PRO A 344 31.50 -3.05 -11.61
CA PRO A 344 31.94 -1.86 -10.87
C PRO A 344 30.74 -1.09 -10.30
N VAL A 345 30.90 -0.49 -9.11
CA VAL A 345 29.86 0.24 -8.37
C VAL A 345 30.33 1.65 -7.99
N ASN A 346 29.42 2.62 -8.10
CA ASN A 346 29.59 4.00 -7.62
C ASN A 346 28.20 4.53 -7.18
N PRO A 347 27.96 4.91 -5.89
CA PRO A 347 28.93 5.19 -4.82
C PRO A 347 29.52 3.97 -4.10
N SER A 348 30.49 4.22 -3.21
CA SER A 348 31.34 3.20 -2.60
C SER A 348 30.62 2.30 -1.58
N LEU A 349 30.76 0.98 -1.76
CA LEU A 349 30.20 -0.07 -0.90
C LEU A 349 30.72 0.00 0.55
N ALA A 350 29.95 -0.58 1.47
CA ALA A 350 30.29 -0.66 2.89
C ALA A 350 31.63 -1.38 3.13
N LEU A 351 32.43 -0.86 4.07
CA LEU A 351 33.74 -1.41 4.45
C LEU A 351 33.65 -2.75 5.21
N LYS A 352 32.52 -3.05 5.84
CA LYS A 352 32.37 -4.21 6.74
C LYS A 352 32.37 -5.53 5.96
N THR A 353 32.88 -6.58 6.59
CA THR A 353 32.92 -7.95 6.03
C THR A 353 31.54 -8.54 5.79
N LEU A 354 30.57 -8.26 6.68
CA LEU A 354 29.19 -8.70 6.58
C LEU A 354 28.28 -7.58 7.09
N THR A 355 27.26 -7.22 6.31
CA THR A 355 26.28 -6.17 6.66
C THR A 355 24.89 -6.57 6.20
N ASN A 356 23.90 -6.50 7.09
CA ASN A 356 22.49 -6.57 6.69
C ASN A 356 22.10 -5.23 6.03
N ILE A 357 21.66 -5.29 4.78
CA ILE A 357 21.28 -4.14 3.97
C ILE A 357 19.79 -4.14 3.62
N SER A 358 18.98 -4.99 4.27
CA SER A 358 17.54 -5.15 3.97
C SER A 358 16.76 -3.86 4.14
N ASP A 359 17.12 -3.05 5.13
CA ASP A 359 16.42 -1.80 5.48
C ASP A 359 17.16 -0.55 4.96
N TYR A 360 18.22 -0.73 4.17
CA TYR A 360 18.99 0.40 3.66
C TYR A 360 18.19 1.02 2.51
N SER A 361 17.88 2.31 2.60
CA SER A 361 17.25 3.05 1.50
C SER A 361 18.24 3.21 0.36
N SER A 362 17.75 3.07 -0.87
CA SER A 362 18.51 3.40 -2.08
C SER A 362 18.69 4.91 -2.20
N GLU A 363 19.86 5.36 -2.67
CA GLU A 363 20.07 6.76 -3.09
C GLU A 363 19.53 7.01 -4.51
N ASP A 364 19.26 5.94 -5.28
CA ASP A 364 18.56 5.95 -6.57
C ASP A 364 17.03 5.98 -6.36
N SER A 365 16.37 6.99 -6.91
CA SER A 365 14.93 7.25 -6.82
C SER A 365 14.04 6.19 -7.48
N THR A 366 14.63 5.25 -8.24
CA THR A 366 13.91 4.18 -8.94
C THR A 366 13.72 2.90 -8.13
N HIS A 367 14.33 2.79 -6.94
CA HIS A 367 14.24 1.62 -6.06
C HIS A 367 14.00 2.05 -4.62
N LYS A 368 13.23 1.27 -3.87
CA LYS A 368 12.93 1.61 -2.46
C LYS A 368 14.10 1.23 -1.56
N THR A 369 14.88 0.21 -1.93
CA THR A 369 15.91 -0.39 -1.06
C THR A 369 17.24 -0.61 -1.79
N TYR A 370 18.34 -0.43 -1.07
CA TYR A 370 19.72 -0.48 -1.57
C TYR A 370 20.11 -1.83 -2.16
N TYR A 371 19.55 -2.94 -1.65
CA TYR A 371 19.86 -4.27 -2.20
C TYR A 371 19.28 -4.48 -3.61
N GLU A 372 18.16 -3.82 -3.95
CA GLU A 372 17.54 -3.91 -5.29
C GLU A 372 18.45 -3.27 -6.34
N GLU A 373 19.08 -2.15 -5.99
CA GLU A 373 20.12 -1.49 -6.80
C GLU A 373 21.29 -2.44 -7.09
N LEU A 374 21.85 -3.08 -6.06
CA LEU A 374 22.99 -3.98 -6.20
C LEU A 374 22.67 -5.24 -7.03
N LEU A 375 21.50 -5.85 -6.82
CA LEU A 375 21.07 -7.02 -7.61
C LEU A 375 20.83 -6.66 -9.09
N ARG A 376 20.33 -5.46 -9.36
CA ARG A 376 20.13 -4.94 -10.72
C ARG A 376 21.47 -4.72 -11.44
N ILE A 377 22.48 -4.15 -10.77
CA ILE A 377 23.82 -3.97 -11.33
C ILE A 377 24.38 -5.30 -11.86
N MET A 378 24.14 -6.39 -11.12
CA MET A 378 24.60 -7.75 -11.48
C MET A 378 23.74 -8.45 -12.55
N GLY A 379 22.77 -7.75 -13.15
CA GLY A 379 22.03 -8.23 -14.32
C GLY A 379 20.92 -9.23 -14.01
N GLN A 380 20.48 -9.36 -12.75
CA GLN A 380 19.31 -10.20 -12.47
C GLN A 380 18.02 -9.51 -12.94
N LYS A 381 17.47 -10.03 -14.05
CA LYS A 381 16.03 -10.01 -14.32
C LYS A 381 15.46 -11.31 -13.76
N GLU A 382 15.16 -11.39 -12.47
CA GLU A 382 14.25 -12.42 -11.98
C GLU A 382 13.04 -11.80 -11.31
N GLN A 383 11.89 -12.13 -11.91
CA GLN A 383 10.57 -12.20 -11.31
C GLN A 383 10.37 -11.25 -10.14
N THR A 384 10.26 -9.97 -10.46
CA THR A 384 9.14 -9.22 -9.90
C THR A 384 7.92 -10.13 -9.99
N LYS A 385 7.48 -10.69 -8.86
CA LYS A 385 6.06 -10.59 -8.58
C LYS A 385 5.81 -9.11 -8.78
N SER A 386 5.29 -8.75 -9.95
CA SER A 386 4.64 -7.48 -10.10
C SER A 386 3.81 -7.34 -8.83
N ILE A 387 4.08 -6.28 -8.05
CA ILE A 387 2.96 -5.53 -7.50
C ILE A 387 1.99 -5.55 -8.65
N LYS A 388 0.87 -6.28 -8.52
CA LYS A 388 -0.06 -6.48 -9.63
C LYS A 388 0.02 -5.19 -10.43
N ASP A 389 0.39 -5.26 -11.71
CA ASP A 389 -0.21 -4.33 -12.63
C ASP A 389 -1.68 -4.53 -12.31
N VAL A 390 -2.21 -3.67 -11.44
CA VAL A 390 -3.63 -3.49 -11.33
C VAL A 390 -3.85 -2.83 -12.66
N ASP A 391 -4.07 -3.69 -13.66
CA ASP A 391 -4.26 -3.29 -15.04
C ASP A 391 -5.59 -2.57 -15.01
N PHE A 392 -5.52 -1.29 -14.66
CA PHE A 392 -6.69 -0.45 -14.55
C PHE A 392 -7.18 -0.26 -15.98
N PRO A 393 -8.45 -0.58 -16.24
CA PRO A 393 -8.99 -0.38 -17.58
C PRO A 393 -8.76 1.05 -18.03
N LEU A 394 -8.25 1.22 -19.25
CA LEU A 394 -7.91 2.54 -19.81
C LEU A 394 -9.11 3.48 -19.88
N ASN A 395 -10.33 2.93 -19.89
CA ASN A 395 -11.59 3.67 -19.86
C ASN A 395 -12.54 3.00 -18.87
N THR A 396 -12.91 3.69 -17.79
CA THR A 396 -13.84 3.16 -16.77
C THR A 396 -14.98 4.16 -16.53
N ILE A 397 -16.20 3.67 -16.30
CA ILE A 397 -17.34 4.46 -15.81
C ILE A 397 -17.81 3.88 -14.48
N LEU A 398 -17.68 4.68 -13.42
CA LEU A 398 -18.26 4.42 -12.11
C LEU A 398 -19.71 4.89 -12.11
N TYR A 399 -20.68 3.98 -12.01
CA TYR A 399 -22.09 4.32 -12.14
C TYR A 399 -22.94 3.84 -10.97
N GLY A 400 -23.98 4.59 -10.63
CA GLY A 400 -24.96 4.20 -9.63
C GLY A 400 -25.71 5.37 -9.00
N PRO A 401 -26.55 5.11 -7.99
CA PRO A 401 -27.32 6.14 -7.29
C PRO A 401 -26.42 7.19 -6.60
N PRO A 402 -26.95 8.38 -6.27
CA PRO A 402 -26.19 9.40 -5.54
C PRO A 402 -25.83 8.93 -4.13
N GLY A 403 -24.68 9.39 -3.61
CA GLY A 403 -24.23 9.07 -2.25
C GLY A 403 -23.65 7.66 -2.05
N THR A 404 -23.23 6.98 -3.12
CA THR A 404 -22.60 5.64 -3.05
C THR A 404 -21.07 5.65 -3.07
N GLY A 405 -20.45 6.84 -2.96
CA GLY A 405 -18.99 6.97 -2.88
C GLY A 405 -18.27 7.03 -4.24
N LYS A 406 -18.96 7.30 -5.35
CA LYS A 406 -18.33 7.39 -6.69
C LYS A 406 -17.12 8.34 -6.71
N THR A 407 -17.29 9.58 -6.27
CA THR A 407 -16.21 10.59 -6.21
C THR A 407 -15.04 10.14 -5.32
N TYR A 408 -15.33 9.51 -4.18
CA TYR A 408 -14.32 8.94 -3.28
C TYR A 408 -13.47 7.88 -4.00
N HIS A 409 -14.13 6.95 -4.71
CA HIS A 409 -13.46 5.92 -5.48
C HIS A 409 -12.72 6.45 -6.71
N THR A 410 -13.23 7.50 -7.36
CA THR A 410 -12.53 8.18 -8.46
C THR A 410 -11.20 8.77 -7.99
N ILE A 411 -11.17 9.44 -6.84
CA ILE A 411 -9.95 10.02 -6.27
C ILE A 411 -8.94 8.92 -5.96
N LEU A 412 -9.39 7.86 -5.26
CA LEU A 412 -8.54 6.71 -4.94
C LEU A 412 -7.95 6.09 -6.22
N ARG A 413 -8.80 5.78 -7.20
CA ARG A 413 -8.41 5.16 -8.47
C ARG A 413 -7.41 6.02 -9.25
N ALA A 414 -7.65 7.33 -9.33
CA ALA A 414 -6.76 8.24 -10.03
C ALA A 414 -5.39 8.33 -9.34
N ALA A 415 -5.38 8.39 -8.00
CA ALA A 415 -4.16 8.35 -7.20
C ALA A 415 -3.40 7.02 -7.40
N GLU A 416 -4.10 5.87 -7.41
CA GLU A 416 -3.51 4.55 -7.68
C GLU A 416 -2.89 4.46 -9.09
N ILE A 417 -3.52 5.05 -10.11
CA ILE A 417 -3.00 5.02 -11.49
C ILE A 417 -1.73 5.85 -11.64
N VAL A 418 -1.66 7.03 -11.00
CA VAL A 418 -0.50 7.93 -11.11
C VAL A 418 0.63 7.58 -10.14
N SER A 419 0.38 6.73 -9.13
CA SER A 419 1.40 6.25 -8.21
C SER A 419 2.04 4.94 -8.67
N THR A 420 3.32 4.79 -8.36
CA THR A 420 4.08 3.54 -8.52
C THR A 420 4.19 2.74 -7.21
N GLY A 421 3.41 3.11 -6.19
CA GLY A 421 3.48 2.55 -4.82
C GLY A 421 2.10 2.26 -4.21
N GLN A 422 2.08 1.49 -3.12
CA GLN A 422 0.85 1.16 -2.39
C GLN A 422 0.32 2.37 -1.63
N ILE A 423 -0.98 2.67 -1.79
CA ILE A 423 -1.68 3.72 -1.04
C ILE A 423 -2.21 3.11 0.26
N ASP A 424 -1.72 3.59 1.40
CA ASP A 424 -2.03 3.03 2.72
C ASP A 424 -3.31 3.61 3.35
N SER A 425 -3.68 4.84 2.98
CA SER A 425 -4.88 5.52 3.48
C SER A 425 -5.55 6.42 2.42
N PHE A 426 -6.82 6.81 2.66
CA PHE A 426 -7.51 7.76 1.80
C PHE A 426 -6.90 9.17 1.84
N ASP A 427 -6.36 9.57 2.98
CA ASP A 427 -5.72 10.88 3.13
C ASP A 427 -4.48 10.99 2.24
N ASP A 428 -3.67 9.91 2.17
CA ASP A 428 -2.54 9.81 1.25
C ASP A 428 -2.99 9.88 -0.23
N ALA A 429 -4.09 9.19 -0.55
CA ALA A 429 -4.68 9.24 -1.89
C ALA A 429 -5.12 10.66 -2.26
N LEU A 430 -5.75 11.37 -1.32
CA LEU A 430 -6.23 12.74 -1.52
C LEU A 430 -5.07 13.73 -1.68
N GLU A 431 -3.99 13.58 -0.91
CA GLU A 431 -2.79 14.40 -1.04
C GLU A 431 -2.14 14.19 -2.41
N LEU A 432 -1.97 12.92 -2.82
CA LEU A 432 -1.39 12.59 -4.12
C LEU A 432 -2.27 13.10 -5.27
N PHE A 433 -3.59 12.95 -5.15
CA PHE A 433 -4.54 13.47 -6.12
C PHE A 433 -4.38 15.00 -6.28
N LYS A 434 -4.39 15.75 -5.18
CA LYS A 434 -4.23 17.21 -5.19
C LYS A 434 -2.88 17.64 -5.77
N LYS A 435 -1.80 16.94 -5.42
CA LYS A 435 -0.45 17.22 -5.90
C LYS A 435 -0.34 17.06 -7.43
N ASN A 436 -1.08 16.11 -8.00
CA ASN A 436 -1.02 15.78 -9.42
C ASN A 436 -2.14 16.41 -10.25
N LEU A 437 -3.08 17.11 -9.61
CA LEU A 437 -4.16 17.85 -10.28
C LEU A 437 -3.56 18.96 -11.16
N HIS A 438 -4.08 19.09 -12.39
CA HIS A 438 -3.57 19.95 -13.47
C HIS A 438 -2.18 19.56 -14.02
N GLY A 439 -1.63 18.45 -13.55
CA GLY A 439 -0.39 17.84 -14.02
C GLY A 439 -0.65 16.51 -14.72
N GLN A 440 -0.63 15.42 -13.94
CA GLN A 440 -0.97 14.07 -14.41
C GLN A 440 -2.47 13.78 -14.35
N ILE A 441 -3.22 14.52 -13.54
CA ILE A 441 -4.66 14.33 -13.35
C ILE A 441 -5.39 15.60 -13.79
N GLU A 442 -6.43 15.47 -14.61
CA GLU A 442 -7.38 16.55 -14.89
C GLU A 442 -8.77 16.12 -14.45
N PHE A 443 -9.50 17.02 -13.80
CA PHE A 443 -10.87 16.78 -13.36
C PHE A 443 -11.80 17.78 -14.03
N ILE A 444 -12.76 17.28 -14.79
CA ILE A 444 -13.78 18.09 -15.46
C ILE A 444 -15.17 17.54 -15.14
N THR A 445 -16.17 18.40 -15.29
CA THR A 445 -17.59 18.01 -15.15
C THR A 445 -18.34 18.34 -16.43
N PHE A 446 -19.04 17.34 -16.98
CA PHE A 446 -19.88 17.54 -18.15
C PHE A 446 -21.20 18.21 -17.79
N HIS A 447 -21.64 19.10 -18.67
CA HIS A 447 -22.90 19.81 -18.58
C HIS A 447 -23.51 19.93 -19.98
N GLN A 448 -24.79 20.31 -20.08
CA GLN A 448 -25.56 20.26 -21.33
C GLN A 448 -24.94 21.10 -22.47
N ASN A 449 -24.21 22.16 -22.14
CA ASN A 449 -23.56 23.05 -23.11
C ASN A 449 -22.09 22.68 -23.39
N TYR A 450 -21.56 21.61 -22.77
CA TYR A 450 -20.20 21.17 -23.01
C TYR A 450 -20.08 20.66 -24.45
N SER A 451 -19.08 21.16 -25.18
CA SER A 451 -18.98 20.98 -26.63
C SER A 451 -17.69 20.28 -27.06
N TYR A 452 -17.62 19.89 -28.34
CA TYR A 452 -16.41 19.32 -28.93
C TYR A 452 -15.26 20.34 -28.90
N GLU A 453 -15.60 21.61 -29.09
CA GLU A 453 -14.67 22.74 -29.12
C GLU A 453 -14.00 22.98 -27.77
N ASP A 454 -14.65 22.62 -26.66
CA ASP A 454 -14.07 22.68 -25.31
C ASP A 454 -13.22 21.44 -24.98
N PHE A 455 -13.58 20.30 -25.55
CA PHE A 455 -12.99 19.01 -25.21
C PHE A 455 -11.75 18.69 -26.04
N VAL A 456 -11.85 18.85 -27.35
CA VAL A 456 -10.83 18.44 -28.32
C VAL A 456 -10.12 19.65 -28.90
N GLN A 457 -10.81 20.49 -29.67
CA GLN A 457 -10.22 21.69 -30.27
C GLN A 457 -11.31 22.61 -30.84
N GLY A 458 -11.16 23.92 -30.65
CA GLY A 458 -12.13 24.92 -31.10
C GLY A 458 -11.49 26.25 -31.50
N LEU A 459 -12.29 27.11 -32.13
CA LEU A 459 -11.91 28.50 -32.42
C LEU A 459 -12.40 29.43 -31.30
N ARG A 460 -11.53 30.28 -30.79
CA ARG A 460 -11.84 31.30 -29.78
C ARG A 460 -11.44 32.69 -30.28
N PRO A 461 -12.24 33.73 -29.98
CA PRO A 461 -11.85 35.09 -30.34
C PRO A 461 -10.65 35.53 -29.50
N ASP A 462 -9.64 36.08 -30.16
CA ASP A 462 -8.52 36.77 -29.51
C ASP A 462 -9.04 38.10 -28.93
N THR A 463 -8.87 38.27 -27.62
CA THR A 463 -9.35 39.46 -26.89
C THR A 463 -8.23 40.46 -26.60
N GLU A 464 -6.99 40.15 -26.97
CA GLU A 464 -5.82 41.02 -26.71
C GLU A 464 -5.60 42.05 -27.83
N ASN A 465 -6.12 41.80 -29.04
CA ASN A 465 -6.07 42.73 -30.16
C ASN A 465 -7.37 43.56 -30.26
N GLU A 466 -7.40 44.76 -29.67
CA GLU A 466 -8.57 45.66 -29.68
C GLU A 466 -9.00 46.17 -31.06
N LYS A 467 -8.24 45.90 -32.14
CA LYS A 467 -8.46 46.49 -33.47
C LYS A 467 -9.08 45.55 -34.51
N ASP A 468 -8.92 44.24 -34.39
CA ASP A 468 -9.41 43.25 -35.36
C ASP A 468 -9.95 41.98 -34.65
N LEU A 469 -11.13 41.49 -35.05
CA LEU A 469 -11.68 40.22 -34.54
C LEU A 469 -10.93 39.05 -35.19
N ILE A 470 -9.90 38.55 -34.52
CA ILE A 470 -9.11 37.39 -34.94
C ILE A 470 -9.59 36.17 -34.18
N PHE A 471 -9.80 35.05 -34.86
CA PHE A 471 -10.10 33.77 -34.22
C PHE A 471 -8.83 32.93 -34.14
N GLU A 472 -8.42 32.58 -32.93
CA GLU A 472 -7.32 31.65 -32.67
C GLU A 472 -7.84 30.24 -32.43
N ARG A 473 -7.02 29.25 -32.78
CA ARG A 473 -7.29 27.85 -32.47
C ARG A 473 -6.85 27.60 -31.04
N LYS A 474 -7.72 26.97 -30.26
CA LYS A 474 -7.44 26.58 -28.88
C LYS A 474 -7.71 25.09 -28.69
N ASP A 475 -6.72 24.40 -28.17
CA ASP A 475 -6.83 22.99 -27.84
C ASP A 475 -7.69 22.80 -26.59
N GLY A 476 -8.59 21.83 -26.67
CA GLY A 476 -9.44 21.43 -25.56
C GLY A 476 -8.70 20.55 -24.55
N ILE A 477 -9.33 20.35 -23.40
CA ILE A 477 -8.70 19.68 -22.25
C ILE A 477 -8.21 18.26 -22.57
N PHE A 478 -8.95 17.50 -23.37
CA PHE A 478 -8.58 16.15 -23.77
C PHE A 478 -7.32 16.17 -24.64
N LYS A 479 -7.30 17.03 -25.65
CA LYS A 479 -6.15 17.13 -26.57
C LYS A 479 -4.89 17.56 -25.83
N VAL A 480 -4.98 18.59 -24.99
CA VAL A 480 -3.86 19.05 -24.15
C VAL A 480 -3.31 17.91 -23.30
N MET A 481 -4.19 17.10 -22.69
CA MET A 481 -3.77 15.99 -21.85
C MET A 481 -3.20 14.81 -22.64
N ALA A 482 -3.79 14.48 -23.79
CA ALA A 482 -3.32 13.45 -24.69
C ALA A 482 -1.93 13.79 -25.25
N ASP A 483 -1.72 15.03 -25.68
CA ASP A 483 -0.43 15.50 -26.21
C ASP A 483 0.66 15.44 -25.12
N LYS A 484 0.34 15.87 -23.88
CA LYS A 484 1.25 15.76 -22.72
C LYS A 484 1.62 14.29 -22.42
N ALA A 485 0.63 13.41 -22.37
CA ALA A 485 0.84 12.00 -22.07
C ALA A 485 1.65 11.30 -23.17
N LEU A 486 1.37 11.61 -24.43
CA LEU A 486 2.10 11.09 -25.58
C LEU A 486 3.55 11.57 -25.59
N ALA A 487 3.80 12.86 -25.31
CA ALA A 487 5.14 13.40 -25.22
C ALA A 487 5.98 12.68 -24.14
N ASN A 488 5.44 12.51 -22.92
CA ASN A 488 6.12 11.77 -21.87
C ASN A 488 6.37 10.31 -22.26
N LEU A 489 5.40 9.64 -22.92
CA LEU A 489 5.55 8.27 -23.36
C LEU A 489 6.70 8.13 -24.36
N LEU A 490 6.73 8.97 -25.40
CA LEU A 490 7.79 8.96 -26.41
C LEU A 490 9.16 9.31 -25.81
N GLU A 491 9.23 10.33 -24.94
CA GLU A 491 10.47 10.70 -24.24
C GLU A 491 10.99 9.59 -23.33
N SER A 492 10.11 8.82 -22.69
CA SER A 492 10.50 7.70 -21.83
C SER A 492 11.03 6.48 -22.61
N GLU A 493 10.68 6.38 -23.89
CA GLU A 493 11.05 5.27 -24.78
C GLU A 493 12.29 5.56 -25.62
N ASP A 494 12.63 6.83 -25.83
CA ASP A 494 13.76 7.22 -26.65
C ASP A 494 15.09 6.91 -25.94
N LYS A 495 15.80 5.89 -26.43
CA LYS A 495 17.14 5.51 -25.96
C LYS A 495 18.25 6.35 -26.61
N LYS A 496 17.92 7.22 -27.57
CA LYS A 496 18.88 8.15 -28.15
C LYS A 496 18.91 9.42 -27.31
N THR A 497 20.12 9.88 -27.03
CA THR A 497 20.44 11.08 -26.25
C THR A 497 19.53 12.25 -26.59
N ALA A 498 18.50 12.47 -25.77
CA ALA A 498 17.61 13.61 -25.88
C ALA A 498 18.36 14.88 -25.47
N LYS A 499 18.37 15.84 -26.39
CA LYS A 499 18.95 17.16 -26.22
C LYS A 499 18.11 17.96 -25.20
N LEU A 500 18.72 18.75 -24.32
CA LEU A 500 17.98 19.71 -23.46
C LEU A 500 17.09 20.61 -24.34
N SER A 501 15.92 21.04 -23.86
CA SER A 501 15.08 21.94 -24.65
C SER A 501 15.80 23.26 -24.90
N PHE A 502 15.47 23.94 -26.00
CA PHE A 502 16.05 25.26 -26.31
C PHE A 502 15.90 26.22 -25.10
N GLU A 503 14.75 26.16 -24.41
CA GLU A 503 14.45 27.02 -23.27
C GLU A 503 15.38 26.82 -22.07
N GLU A 504 15.66 25.56 -21.76
CA GLU A 504 16.55 25.20 -20.65
C GLU A 504 17.99 25.60 -20.94
N VAL A 505 18.47 25.33 -22.17
CA VAL A 505 19.85 25.64 -22.54
C VAL A 505 20.09 27.15 -22.65
N TYR A 506 19.17 27.91 -23.24
CA TYR A 506 19.37 29.36 -23.35
C TYR A 506 19.35 30.02 -21.96
N LYS A 507 18.47 29.60 -21.04
CA LYS A 507 18.44 30.14 -19.67
C LYS A 507 19.73 29.80 -18.93
N LEU A 508 20.24 28.59 -19.09
CA LEU A 508 21.47 28.16 -18.43
C LEU A 508 22.70 28.93 -18.93
N ILE A 509 22.78 29.22 -20.23
CA ILE A 509 23.93 29.95 -20.80
C ILE A 509 23.86 31.44 -20.47
N PHE A 510 22.68 32.04 -20.51
CA PHE A 510 22.52 33.51 -20.40
C PHE A 510 21.95 33.98 -19.06
N SER A 511 21.88 33.13 -18.04
CA SER A 511 21.34 33.48 -16.71
C SER A 511 22.01 34.72 -16.13
N GLU A 512 23.34 34.81 -16.14
CA GLU A 512 24.08 35.95 -15.60
C GLU A 512 23.75 37.27 -16.34
N LEU A 513 23.42 37.21 -17.64
CA LEU A 513 23.01 38.37 -18.42
C LEU A 513 21.54 38.74 -18.14
N ILE A 514 20.66 37.75 -18.00
CA ILE A 514 19.23 37.93 -17.70
C ILE A 514 19.02 38.47 -16.28
N GLU A 515 19.83 38.01 -15.32
CA GLU A 515 19.82 38.46 -13.92
C GLU A 515 20.51 39.82 -13.73
N GLY A 516 21.20 40.33 -14.75
CA GLY A 516 21.92 41.60 -14.71
C GLY A 516 23.27 41.55 -13.98
N SER A 517 23.79 40.36 -13.71
CA SER A 517 25.10 40.12 -13.09
C SER A 517 26.27 40.45 -14.03
N VAL A 518 26.06 40.36 -15.35
CA VAL A 518 26.98 40.84 -16.38
C VAL A 518 26.24 41.76 -17.35
N ASN A 519 26.92 42.80 -17.84
CA ASN A 519 26.33 43.75 -18.81
C ASN A 519 26.32 43.18 -20.23
N GLU A 520 27.27 42.30 -20.55
CA GLU A 520 27.45 41.76 -21.89
C GLU A 520 28.02 40.33 -21.86
N PHE A 521 27.60 39.49 -22.80
CA PHE A 521 28.08 38.11 -22.95
C PHE A 521 28.88 37.94 -24.25
N GLU A 522 30.14 37.52 -24.16
CA GLU A 522 31.04 37.39 -25.31
C GLU A 522 30.79 36.09 -26.11
N ILE A 523 30.64 36.22 -27.43
CA ILE A 523 30.54 35.11 -28.37
C ILE A 523 31.70 35.15 -29.37
N LYS A 524 32.44 34.03 -29.45
CA LYS A 524 33.59 33.87 -30.34
C LYS A 524 33.16 33.37 -31.71
N MET A 525 33.53 34.09 -32.76
CA MET A 525 33.42 33.68 -34.15
C MET A 525 34.77 33.19 -34.68
N LYS A 526 34.80 32.61 -35.90
CA LYS A 526 36.04 32.11 -36.52
C LYS A 526 37.18 33.14 -36.65
N LYS A 527 36.88 34.44 -36.76
CA LYS A 527 37.88 35.52 -36.98
C LYS A 527 37.62 36.82 -36.18
N ALA A 528 36.60 36.85 -35.34
CA ALA A 528 36.16 38.05 -34.61
C ALA A 528 35.33 37.65 -33.37
N VAL A 529 34.95 38.63 -32.54
CA VAL A 529 34.01 38.43 -31.43
C VAL A 529 32.84 39.42 -31.53
N PHE A 530 31.71 39.05 -30.94
CA PHE A 530 30.59 39.96 -30.73
C PHE A 530 30.02 39.77 -29.32
N PHE A 531 29.28 40.76 -28.85
CA PHE A 531 28.79 40.81 -27.47
C PHE A 531 27.27 40.87 -27.48
N ILE A 532 26.63 39.94 -26.80
CA ILE A 532 25.19 39.99 -26.54
C ILE A 532 24.96 40.98 -25.41
N THR A 533 24.09 41.96 -25.64
CA THR A 533 23.84 43.07 -24.72
C THR A 533 22.48 42.97 -24.03
N ASN A 534 21.51 42.27 -24.63
CA ASN A 534 20.18 42.08 -24.06
C ASN A 534 19.46 40.89 -24.71
N ILE A 535 18.54 40.26 -23.99
CA ILE A 535 17.68 39.19 -24.48
C ILE A 535 16.25 39.50 -24.06
N SER A 536 15.35 39.65 -25.03
CA SER A 536 13.90 39.80 -24.80
C SER A 536 13.18 38.46 -25.04
N GLU A 537 11.87 38.41 -24.86
CA GLU A 537 11.06 37.21 -25.18
C GLU A 537 11.15 36.78 -26.65
N LYS A 538 11.48 37.71 -27.57
CA LYS A 538 11.42 37.46 -29.02
C LYS A 538 12.77 37.63 -29.72
N THR A 539 13.71 38.40 -29.16
CA THR A 539 14.96 38.77 -29.84
C THR A 539 16.19 38.79 -28.94
N ILE A 540 17.36 38.57 -29.53
CA ILE A 540 18.68 38.76 -28.92
C ILE A 540 19.30 40.03 -29.51
N GLU A 541 19.67 40.99 -28.67
CA GLU A 541 20.42 42.20 -29.06
C GLU A 541 21.93 41.96 -28.92
N PHE A 542 22.70 42.40 -29.91
CA PHE A 542 24.16 42.28 -29.88
C PHE A 542 24.87 43.46 -30.54
N ARG A 543 26.14 43.67 -30.18
CA ARG A 543 27.06 44.61 -30.83
C ARG A 543 28.34 43.92 -31.30
N LYS A 544 28.98 44.50 -32.32
CA LYS A 544 30.28 44.00 -32.83
C LYS A 544 31.42 44.54 -31.97
N GLN A 545 32.58 43.88 -31.99
CA GLN A 545 33.77 44.29 -31.22
C GLN A 545 34.16 45.76 -31.42
N ASN A 546 34.14 46.25 -32.66
CA ASN A 546 34.58 47.60 -33.03
C ASN A 546 33.42 48.48 -33.55
N GLY A 547 32.19 48.28 -33.07
CA GLY A 547 31.03 49.06 -33.52
C GLY A 547 30.01 49.32 -32.41
N GLU A 548 29.50 50.55 -32.36
CA GLU A 548 28.44 50.98 -31.43
C GLU A 548 27.03 50.64 -31.91
N SER A 549 26.88 50.20 -33.16
CA SER A 549 25.59 49.83 -33.73
C SER A 549 25.02 48.56 -33.09
N LYS A 550 23.83 48.66 -32.50
CA LYS A 550 23.05 47.53 -31.99
C LYS A 550 22.38 46.78 -33.14
N HIS A 551 22.47 45.47 -33.10
CA HIS A 551 21.85 44.55 -34.06
C HIS A 551 20.98 43.53 -33.33
N THR A 552 20.01 42.92 -34.02
CA THR A 552 19.06 41.96 -33.42
C THR A 552 19.01 40.64 -34.16
N LEU A 553 18.81 39.55 -33.41
CA LEU A 553 18.57 38.19 -33.89
C LEU A 553 17.22 37.68 -33.35
N SER A 554 16.55 36.77 -34.07
CA SER A 554 15.24 36.20 -33.71
C SER A 554 15.42 34.93 -32.89
N LEU A 555 14.86 34.89 -31.68
CA LEU A 555 14.85 33.69 -30.83
C LEU A 555 14.04 32.56 -31.43
N LYS A 556 12.90 32.88 -32.06
CA LYS A 556 12.06 31.89 -32.75
C LYS A 556 12.80 31.19 -33.89
N THR A 557 13.67 31.91 -34.60
CA THR A 557 14.51 31.34 -35.66
C THR A 557 15.60 30.45 -35.07
N LEU A 558 16.27 30.92 -34.00
CA LEU A 558 17.33 30.18 -33.32
C LEU A 558 16.81 28.89 -32.65
N SER A 559 15.62 28.94 -32.03
CA SER A 559 14.91 27.78 -31.48
C SER A 559 14.64 26.73 -32.54
N LYS A 560 14.06 27.12 -33.69
CA LYS A 560 13.85 26.17 -34.80
C LYS A 560 15.17 25.55 -35.30
N MET A 561 16.23 26.34 -35.42
CA MET A 561 17.55 25.84 -35.84
C MET A 561 18.15 24.87 -34.82
N TYR A 562 17.93 25.13 -33.52
CA TYR A 562 18.32 24.26 -32.43
C TYR A 562 17.59 22.91 -32.49
N ASP A 563 16.27 22.93 -32.71
CA ASP A 563 15.46 21.72 -32.83
C ASP A 563 15.86 20.88 -34.05
N ILE A 564 16.23 21.53 -35.16
CA ILE A 564 16.74 20.90 -36.39
C ILE A 564 18.17 20.34 -36.21
N GLY A 565 18.92 20.82 -35.21
CA GLY A 565 20.29 20.37 -34.92
C GLY A 565 21.38 21.00 -35.79
N HIS A 566 21.04 21.84 -36.77
CA HIS A 566 21.98 22.54 -37.65
C HIS A 566 21.32 23.78 -38.28
N ASN A 567 22.12 24.69 -38.85
CA ASN A 567 21.56 25.87 -39.53
C ASN A 567 20.99 25.51 -40.91
N ALA A 568 19.66 25.42 -40.97
CA ALA A 568 18.91 25.21 -42.22
C ALA A 568 18.09 26.44 -42.66
N ILE A 569 18.09 27.53 -41.89
CA ILE A 569 17.14 28.65 -42.06
C ILE A 569 17.81 29.94 -42.51
N ILE A 570 19.01 30.25 -42.01
CA ILE A 570 19.69 31.52 -42.27
C ILE A 570 20.86 31.32 -43.24
N SER A 571 20.76 31.94 -44.41
CA SER A 571 21.82 32.05 -45.41
C SER A 571 22.21 33.52 -45.65
N GLY A 572 23.50 33.85 -45.68
CA GLY A 572 24.00 35.19 -46.02
C GLY A 572 24.57 35.99 -44.82
N GLY A 573 24.46 37.33 -44.83
CA GLY A 573 25.25 38.22 -43.97
C GLY A 573 25.06 38.08 -42.45
N LEU A 574 23.96 37.46 -41.99
CA LEU A 574 23.69 37.20 -40.57
C LEU A 574 24.11 35.80 -40.09
N GLN A 575 24.39 34.88 -41.03
CA GLN A 575 24.84 33.52 -40.73
C GLN A 575 26.05 33.47 -39.77
N PRO A 576 27.08 34.34 -39.91
CA PRO A 576 28.23 34.33 -39.00
C PRO A 576 27.90 34.59 -37.53
N TYR A 577 26.70 35.10 -37.20
CA TYR A 577 26.26 35.35 -35.83
C TYR A 577 25.33 34.24 -35.32
N TYR A 578 24.49 33.66 -36.18
CA TYR A 578 23.64 32.52 -35.81
C TYR A 578 24.43 31.23 -35.62
N ASP A 579 25.43 30.96 -36.47
CA ASP A 579 26.18 29.69 -36.42
C ASP A 579 26.93 29.50 -35.08
N PRO A 580 27.70 30.48 -34.57
CA PRO A 580 28.38 30.32 -33.28
C PRO A 580 27.43 30.20 -32.09
N LEU A 581 26.27 30.86 -32.14
CA LEU A 581 25.24 30.74 -31.10
C LEU A 581 24.61 29.36 -31.12
N LEU A 582 24.28 28.86 -32.31
CA LEU A 582 23.74 27.53 -32.48
C LEU A 582 24.74 26.46 -32.04
N GLU A 583 26.03 26.59 -32.40
CA GLU A 583 27.09 25.69 -31.93
C GLU A 583 27.22 25.70 -30.41
N LEU A 584 27.18 26.88 -29.78
CA LEU A 584 27.25 27.01 -28.32
C LEU A 584 26.05 26.32 -27.66
N LEU A 585 24.84 26.55 -28.17
CA LEU A 585 23.61 25.93 -27.68
C LEU A 585 23.64 24.41 -27.90
N LEU A 586 24.02 23.93 -29.09
CA LEU A 586 24.14 22.49 -29.39
C LEU A 586 25.12 21.82 -28.43
N LYS A 587 26.28 22.44 -28.20
CA LYS A 587 27.32 21.92 -27.31
C LYS A 587 26.86 21.84 -25.86
N HIS A 588 26.13 22.85 -25.36
CA HIS A 588 25.56 22.80 -24.00
C HIS A 588 24.29 21.94 -23.93
N GLY A 589 23.68 21.63 -25.08
CA GLY A 589 22.58 20.69 -25.23
C GLY A 589 23.02 19.22 -25.33
N GLU A 590 24.31 18.93 -25.59
CA GLU A 590 24.87 17.57 -25.66
C GLU A 590 25.28 17.05 -24.25
N ASN A 591 24.39 16.22 -23.68
CA ASN A 591 24.51 15.34 -22.50
C ASN A 591 24.50 15.92 -21.07
N LYS A 592 23.32 15.82 -20.41
CA LYS A 592 22.95 14.79 -19.40
C LYS A 592 21.50 15.06 -18.93
N LYS A 593 20.49 14.52 -19.61
CA LYS A 593 19.14 14.43 -19.03
C LYS A 593 19.03 13.11 -18.28
N GLU A 594 18.47 13.15 -17.07
CA GLU A 594 18.04 11.94 -16.36
C GLU A 594 17.03 11.18 -17.22
N LYS A 595 17.03 9.85 -17.12
CA LYS A 595 16.08 9.00 -17.84
C LYS A 595 14.66 9.50 -17.52
N VAL A 596 13.92 9.96 -18.53
CA VAL A 596 12.53 10.39 -18.35
C VAL A 596 11.71 9.17 -17.95
N GLU A 597 11.14 9.20 -16.76
CA GLU A 597 10.28 8.14 -16.26
C GLU A 597 8.95 8.14 -17.04
N LYS A 598 8.50 6.95 -17.43
CA LYS A 598 7.17 6.77 -18.02
C LYS A 598 6.12 7.01 -16.94
N LYS A 599 5.23 7.97 -17.19
CA LYS A 599 4.17 8.39 -16.27
C LYS A 599 2.81 8.02 -16.84
N ASN A 600 1.87 7.71 -15.95
CA ASN A 600 0.47 7.58 -16.30
C ASN A 600 -0.25 8.92 -16.08
N TYR A 601 -1.29 9.15 -16.88
CA TYR A 601 -2.13 10.33 -16.86
C TYR A 601 -3.58 9.91 -16.71
N VAL A 602 -4.41 10.70 -16.01
CA VAL A 602 -5.82 10.38 -15.73
C VAL A 602 -6.73 11.56 -16.02
N LEU A 603 -7.63 11.42 -16.97
CA LEU A 603 -8.72 12.35 -17.21
C LEU A 603 -10.00 11.87 -16.51
N ILE A 604 -10.48 12.66 -15.55
CA ILE A 604 -11.72 12.39 -14.84
C ILE A 604 -12.84 13.24 -15.43
N ILE A 605 -13.93 12.58 -15.82
CA ILE A 605 -15.13 13.20 -16.38
C ILE A 605 -16.31 12.92 -15.44
N ASP A 606 -16.56 13.86 -14.55
CA ASP A 606 -17.69 13.80 -13.63
C ASP A 606 -19.00 14.09 -14.37
N GLU A 607 -20.07 13.39 -13.99
CA GLU A 607 -21.40 13.50 -14.63
C GLU A 607 -21.34 13.31 -16.16
N ILE A 608 -20.58 12.30 -16.62
CA ILE A 608 -20.27 12.08 -18.05
C ILE A 608 -21.53 12.01 -18.93
N ASN A 609 -22.66 11.58 -18.37
CA ASN A 609 -23.90 11.46 -19.11
C ASN A 609 -24.59 12.83 -19.37
N ARG A 610 -24.30 13.90 -18.61
CA ARG A 610 -24.99 15.22 -18.72
C ARG A 610 -24.72 16.00 -20.00
N ALA A 611 -23.76 15.58 -20.82
CA ALA A 611 -23.50 16.13 -22.15
C ALA A 611 -23.86 15.12 -23.25
N ASN A 612 -24.00 15.60 -24.48
CA ASN A 612 -24.12 14.70 -25.64
C ASN A 612 -22.74 14.12 -25.95
N ILE A 613 -22.42 12.98 -25.33
CA ILE A 613 -21.08 12.39 -25.38
C ILE A 613 -20.64 12.09 -26.81
N SER A 614 -21.55 11.58 -27.66
CA SER A 614 -21.21 11.28 -29.06
C SER A 614 -20.76 12.54 -29.82
N ARG A 615 -21.39 13.69 -29.53
CA ARG A 615 -20.98 14.98 -30.11
C ARG A 615 -19.69 15.51 -29.50
N VAL A 616 -19.52 15.38 -28.18
CA VAL A 616 -18.32 15.88 -27.46
C VAL A 616 -17.07 15.10 -27.84
N PHE A 617 -17.18 13.77 -27.97
CA PHE A 617 -16.05 12.90 -28.28
C PHE A 617 -15.68 12.92 -29.77
N GLY A 618 -16.64 13.08 -30.69
CA GLY A 618 -16.37 13.12 -32.12
C GLY A 618 -15.54 11.92 -32.60
N GLU A 619 -14.35 12.20 -33.12
CA GLU A 619 -13.36 11.23 -33.61
C GLU A 619 -12.81 10.32 -32.51
N LEU A 620 -12.83 10.77 -31.25
CA LEU A 620 -12.32 10.02 -30.09
C LEU A 620 -13.07 8.72 -29.84
N ILE A 621 -14.33 8.60 -30.28
CA ILE A 621 -15.15 7.39 -30.08
C ILE A 621 -14.43 6.12 -30.55
N THR A 622 -13.62 6.26 -31.61
CA THR A 622 -12.81 5.15 -32.14
C THR A 622 -11.43 5.10 -31.47
N LEU A 623 -10.78 6.25 -31.28
CA LEU A 623 -9.39 6.31 -30.82
C LEU A 623 -9.19 5.90 -29.36
N ILE A 624 -10.23 5.99 -28.52
CA ILE A 624 -10.14 5.58 -27.11
C ILE A 624 -10.08 4.05 -26.94
N GLU A 625 -10.33 3.25 -27.98
CA GLU A 625 -10.21 1.80 -27.93
C GLU A 625 -8.77 1.35 -27.62
N PRO A 626 -8.55 0.42 -26.67
CA PRO A 626 -7.19 0.04 -26.26
C PRO A 626 -6.27 -0.41 -27.39
N ASP A 627 -6.80 -1.08 -28.43
CA ASP A 627 -6.01 -1.53 -29.57
C ASP A 627 -5.70 -0.42 -30.60
N LYS A 628 -6.43 0.71 -30.56
CA LYS A 628 -6.28 1.85 -31.47
C LYS A 628 -5.39 2.97 -30.94
N ARG A 629 -5.07 2.94 -29.66
CA ARG A 629 -4.16 3.88 -29.01
C ARG A 629 -2.71 3.68 -29.43
N SER A 630 -1.83 4.60 -29.04
CA SER A 630 -0.37 4.40 -29.18
C SER A 630 0.03 3.06 -28.57
N HIS A 631 0.85 2.28 -29.27
CA HIS A 631 1.28 0.93 -28.82
C HIS A 631 0.17 -0.11 -28.67
N GLY A 632 -1.06 0.21 -29.09
CA GLY A 632 -2.11 -0.77 -29.32
C GLY A 632 -1.75 -1.72 -30.47
N LYS A 633 -2.57 -2.76 -30.68
CA LYS A 633 -2.34 -3.73 -31.76
C LYS A 633 -2.43 -3.09 -33.15
N ILE A 634 -3.25 -2.04 -33.29
CA ILE A 634 -3.52 -1.34 -34.54
C ILE A 634 -3.61 0.17 -34.25
N PRO A 635 -2.48 0.84 -33.92
CA PRO A 635 -2.48 2.26 -33.59
C PRO A 635 -3.08 3.10 -34.72
N MET A 636 -3.97 4.01 -34.37
CA MET A 636 -4.72 4.84 -35.31
C MET A 636 -4.60 6.31 -34.94
N GLU A 637 -4.39 7.14 -35.95
CA GLU A 637 -4.33 8.59 -35.84
C GLU A 637 -5.51 9.17 -36.61
N ALA A 638 -6.24 10.11 -36.00
CA ALA A 638 -7.30 10.86 -36.69
C ALA A 638 -6.81 12.23 -37.11
N ARG A 639 -7.29 12.71 -38.25
CA ARG A 639 -7.05 14.08 -38.71
C ARG A 639 -8.19 14.98 -38.24
N LEU A 640 -7.86 15.96 -37.40
CA LEU A 640 -8.80 16.94 -36.88
C LEU A 640 -9.26 17.91 -37.98
N PRO A 641 -10.42 18.57 -37.83
CA PRO A 641 -10.91 19.59 -38.77
C PRO A 641 -9.92 20.74 -39.03
N SER A 642 -9.03 21.01 -38.07
CA SER A 642 -7.95 21.99 -38.18
C SER A 642 -6.83 21.59 -39.15
N GLY A 643 -6.75 20.30 -39.49
CA GLY A 643 -5.68 19.67 -40.24
C GLY A 643 -4.63 18.97 -39.37
N ASP A 644 -4.65 19.22 -38.05
CA ASP A 644 -3.75 18.59 -37.08
C ASP A 644 -4.07 17.09 -36.93
N SER A 645 -3.10 16.32 -36.48
CA SER A 645 -3.32 14.92 -36.15
C SER A 645 -3.53 14.71 -34.66
N LEU A 646 -4.33 13.70 -34.31
CA LEU A 646 -4.57 13.28 -32.94
C LEU A 646 -4.39 11.77 -32.79
N LEU A 647 -3.50 11.38 -31.86
CA LEU A 647 -3.27 10.01 -31.43
C LEU A 647 -3.48 9.93 -29.92
N VAL A 648 -4.36 9.02 -29.47
CA VAL A 648 -4.60 8.81 -28.04
C VAL A 648 -3.50 7.90 -27.48
N PRO A 649 -2.76 8.30 -26.44
CA PRO A 649 -1.65 7.50 -25.95
C PRO A 649 -2.09 6.37 -25.00
N SER A 650 -1.28 5.31 -24.90
CA SER A 650 -1.56 4.14 -24.04
C SER A 650 -1.37 4.40 -22.54
N ASN A 651 -0.73 5.50 -22.13
CA ASN A 651 -0.55 5.89 -20.74
C ASN A 651 -1.59 6.93 -20.25
N LEU A 652 -2.67 7.19 -21.02
CA LEU A 652 -3.77 8.07 -20.61
C LEU A 652 -5.00 7.24 -20.19
N HIS A 653 -5.45 7.35 -18.94
CA HIS A 653 -6.67 6.71 -18.46
C HIS A 653 -7.83 7.70 -18.44
N ILE A 654 -9.05 7.22 -18.73
CA ILE A 654 -10.29 8.01 -18.65
C ILE A 654 -11.19 7.38 -17.59
N ILE A 655 -11.61 8.17 -16.60
CA ILE A 655 -12.54 7.75 -15.55
C ILE A 655 -13.77 8.63 -15.59
N GLY A 656 -14.91 8.07 -15.98
CA GLY A 656 -16.21 8.73 -15.93
C GLY A 656 -16.95 8.43 -14.63
N THR A 657 -17.74 9.37 -14.12
CA THR A 657 -18.78 9.08 -13.13
C THR A 657 -20.17 9.29 -13.75
N MET A 658 -21.13 8.45 -13.37
CA MET A 658 -22.49 8.51 -13.89
C MET A 658 -23.52 8.34 -12.77
N ASN A 659 -24.37 9.34 -12.57
CA ASN A 659 -25.56 9.20 -11.74
C ASN A 659 -26.68 8.53 -12.55
N THR A 660 -27.17 7.39 -12.07
CA THR A 660 -28.22 6.63 -12.77
C THR A 660 -29.65 7.08 -12.43
N ALA A 661 -29.84 7.75 -11.28
CA ALA A 661 -31.15 8.24 -10.86
C ALA A 661 -31.68 9.39 -11.75
N ASP A 662 -30.79 10.14 -12.40
CA ASP A 662 -31.16 11.32 -13.18
C ASP A 662 -31.62 10.91 -14.59
N LYS A 663 -32.94 10.84 -14.76
CA LYS A 663 -33.62 10.50 -16.02
C LYS A 663 -33.65 11.64 -17.04
N SER A 664 -33.18 12.85 -16.69
CA SER A 664 -33.13 14.00 -17.60
C SER A 664 -31.98 13.91 -18.62
N ILE A 665 -31.24 12.80 -18.59
CA ILE A 665 -29.93 12.68 -19.20
C ILE A 665 -29.97 11.77 -20.44
N ALA A 666 -29.15 12.12 -21.45
CA ALA A 666 -28.98 11.31 -22.67
C ALA A 666 -28.51 9.88 -22.31
N LEU A 667 -29.20 8.86 -22.82
CA LEU A 667 -28.76 7.47 -22.72
C LEU A 667 -27.41 7.34 -23.41
N LEU A 668 -26.43 6.74 -22.73
CA LEU A 668 -25.12 6.48 -23.32
C LEU A 668 -25.27 5.61 -24.57
N ASP A 669 -24.67 6.06 -25.67
CA ASP A 669 -24.70 5.33 -26.94
C ASP A 669 -24.10 3.92 -26.76
N ILE A 670 -24.69 2.92 -27.44
CA ILE A 670 -24.18 1.55 -27.51
C ILE A 670 -22.73 1.53 -27.99
N ALA A 671 -22.38 2.46 -28.88
CA ALA A 671 -21.01 2.60 -29.32
C ALA A 671 -20.10 2.89 -28.11
N LEU A 672 -20.35 3.94 -27.35
CA LEU A 672 -19.55 4.30 -26.19
C LEU A 672 -19.54 3.21 -25.12
N ARG A 673 -20.67 2.53 -24.87
CA ARG A 673 -20.74 1.44 -23.89
C ARG A 673 -19.74 0.31 -24.15
N ARG A 674 -19.35 0.07 -25.40
CA ARG A 674 -18.37 -0.98 -25.74
C ARG A 674 -16.92 -0.58 -25.50
N ARG A 675 -16.66 0.71 -25.24
CA ARG A 675 -15.31 1.29 -25.11
C ARG A 675 -14.95 1.63 -23.66
N PHE A 676 -15.92 1.59 -22.76
CA PHE A 676 -15.76 1.79 -21.33
C PHE A 676 -16.10 0.50 -20.59
N GLU A 677 -15.35 0.22 -19.52
CA GLU A 677 -15.74 -0.77 -18.52
C GLU A 677 -16.66 -0.11 -17.49
N PHE A 678 -17.77 -0.78 -17.14
CA PHE A 678 -18.79 -0.23 -16.24
C PHE A 678 -18.67 -0.88 -14.87
N GLU A 679 -18.35 -0.08 -13.86
CA GLU A 679 -18.23 -0.54 -12.47
C GLU A 679 -19.39 0.03 -11.65
N ALA A 680 -20.21 -0.88 -11.12
CA ALA A 680 -21.45 -0.57 -10.43
C ALA A 680 -21.22 -0.19 -8.96
N MET A 681 -21.72 0.97 -8.56
CA MET A 681 -21.56 1.59 -7.25
C MET A 681 -22.92 1.73 -6.56
N TYR A 682 -23.37 0.65 -5.92
CA TYR A 682 -24.64 0.59 -5.17
C TYR A 682 -24.43 0.81 -3.66
N PRO A 683 -25.49 1.15 -2.91
CA PRO A 683 -25.39 1.40 -1.48
C PRO A 683 -24.86 0.17 -0.71
N LYS A 684 -23.96 0.42 0.23
CA LYS A 684 -23.44 -0.57 1.18
C LYS A 684 -24.05 -0.28 2.54
N TYR A 685 -24.40 -1.32 3.29
CA TYR A 685 -24.97 -1.17 4.63
C TYR A 685 -23.94 -1.41 5.74
N GLU A 686 -22.75 -1.87 5.36
CA GLU A 686 -21.60 -2.04 6.23
C GLU A 686 -20.32 -1.68 5.47
N ILE A 687 -19.46 -0.86 6.08
CA ILE A 687 -18.15 -0.49 5.55
C ILE A 687 -17.12 -0.69 6.66
N LYS A 688 -16.06 -1.45 6.37
CA LYS A 688 -15.02 -1.76 7.35
C LYS A 688 -14.35 -0.47 7.84
N GLY A 689 -14.39 -0.23 9.15
CA GLY A 689 -13.73 0.93 9.77
C GLY A 689 -14.50 2.25 9.68
N GLN A 690 -15.73 2.25 9.15
CA GLN A 690 -16.59 3.43 9.10
C GLN A 690 -18.01 3.09 9.60
N SER A 691 -18.60 3.98 10.38
CA SER A 691 -19.96 3.79 10.90
C SER A 691 -20.99 4.28 9.88
N ILE A 692 -21.96 3.41 9.57
CA ILE A 692 -23.20 3.79 8.88
C ILE A 692 -24.31 3.77 9.94
N PHE A 693 -24.79 4.95 10.32
CA PHE A 693 -25.87 5.07 11.29
C PHE A 693 -27.16 4.51 10.71
N ASP A 694 -27.98 3.87 11.55
CA ASP A 694 -29.32 3.42 11.15
C ASP A 694 -29.35 2.57 9.85
N ALA A 695 -28.30 1.76 9.62
CA ALA A 695 -28.13 0.97 8.40
C ALA A 695 -29.33 0.08 8.07
N GLU A 696 -30.03 -0.41 9.11
CA GLU A 696 -31.26 -1.20 8.96
C GLU A 696 -32.41 -0.39 8.36
N ILE A 697 -32.57 0.88 8.75
CA ILE A 697 -33.59 1.78 8.19
C ILE A 697 -33.26 2.07 6.73
N LEU A 698 -32.00 2.39 6.44
CA LEU A 698 -31.52 2.59 5.07
C LEU A 698 -31.79 1.34 4.21
N ARG A 699 -31.59 0.14 4.75
CA ARG A 699 -31.88 -1.13 4.07
C ARG A 699 -33.36 -1.26 3.73
N LYS A 700 -34.24 -1.10 4.70
CA LYS A 700 -35.70 -1.21 4.51
C LYS A 700 -36.22 -0.17 3.51
N ILE A 701 -35.75 1.08 3.58
CA ILE A 701 -36.09 2.11 2.60
C ILE A 701 -35.69 1.65 1.19
N ASN A 702 -34.45 1.19 1.03
CA ASN A 702 -33.93 0.75 -0.26
C ASN A 702 -34.65 -0.48 -0.82
N GLU A 703 -35.08 -1.43 0.02
CA GLU A 703 -35.89 -2.58 -0.40
C GLU A 703 -37.23 -2.14 -1.03
N GLN A 704 -37.89 -1.14 -0.43
CA GLN A 704 -39.12 -0.57 -0.98
C GLN A 704 -38.88 0.20 -2.30
N ILE A 705 -37.77 0.95 -2.38
CA ILE A 705 -37.40 1.66 -3.61
C ILE A 705 -37.10 0.69 -4.76
N ILE A 706 -36.36 -0.39 -4.50
CA ILE A 706 -36.05 -1.41 -5.52
C ILE A 706 -37.35 -1.98 -6.10
N THR A 707 -38.31 -2.29 -5.25
CA THR A 707 -39.60 -2.88 -5.65
C THR A 707 -40.47 -1.90 -6.42
N SER A 708 -40.51 -0.62 -6.03
CA SER A 708 -41.41 0.38 -6.61
C SER A 708 -40.83 1.11 -7.83
N LYS A 709 -39.52 1.32 -7.88
CA LYS A 709 -38.86 2.19 -8.87
C LYS A 709 -37.58 1.63 -9.49
N GLY A 710 -36.93 0.67 -8.81
CA GLY A 710 -35.73 -0.03 -9.29
C GLY A 710 -34.44 0.40 -8.61
N HIS A 711 -33.36 -0.31 -8.93
CA HIS A 711 -32.05 -0.19 -8.27
C HIS A 711 -31.39 1.19 -8.37
N ASP A 712 -31.62 1.90 -9.47
CA ASP A 712 -30.95 3.19 -9.74
C ASP A 712 -31.44 4.34 -8.86
N PHE A 713 -32.55 4.15 -8.13
CA PHE A 713 -33.14 5.15 -7.23
C PHE A 713 -32.83 4.89 -5.75
N GLN A 714 -32.02 3.89 -5.42
CA GLN A 714 -31.68 3.62 -4.03
C GLN A 714 -30.95 4.81 -3.37
N ILE A 715 -31.16 5.00 -2.08
CA ILE A 715 -30.48 6.01 -1.26
C ILE A 715 -29.06 5.51 -0.94
N GLY A 716 -28.07 6.35 -1.18
CA GLY A 716 -26.66 6.08 -0.88
C GLY A 716 -26.33 6.08 0.62
N HIS A 717 -25.31 5.32 1.00
CA HIS A 717 -24.85 5.22 2.39
C HIS A 717 -24.19 6.48 2.92
N ALA A 718 -23.67 7.36 2.05
CA ALA A 718 -23.09 8.64 2.46
C ALA A 718 -24.09 9.55 3.19
N TYR A 719 -25.40 9.39 2.96
CA TYR A 719 -26.45 10.11 3.69
C TYR A 719 -26.58 9.67 5.16
N PHE A 720 -26.04 8.50 5.50
CA PHE A 720 -26.08 7.88 6.83
C PHE A 720 -24.68 7.78 7.46
N MET A 721 -23.71 8.54 6.94
CA MET A 721 -22.34 8.63 7.42
C MET A 721 -21.98 10.07 7.79
N GLY A 722 -20.86 10.26 8.48
CA GLY A 722 -20.34 11.55 8.92
C GLY A 722 -20.49 11.76 10.42
N GLU A 723 -20.53 13.02 10.86
CA GLU A 723 -20.58 13.36 12.29
C GLU A 723 -22.01 13.43 12.85
N ASN A 724 -23.02 13.54 11.98
CA ASN A 724 -24.42 13.67 12.40
C ASN A 724 -25.03 12.28 12.64
N ASP A 725 -25.20 11.89 13.89
CA ASP A 725 -25.84 10.63 14.31
C ASP A 725 -27.37 10.77 14.54
N ASP A 726 -27.94 11.98 14.43
CA ASP A 726 -29.38 12.23 14.52
C ASP A 726 -30.14 11.76 13.26
N LEU A 727 -30.88 10.66 13.40
CA LEU A 727 -31.75 10.10 12.37
C LEU A 727 -32.80 11.11 11.87
N VAL A 728 -33.47 11.82 12.77
CA VAL A 728 -34.59 12.70 12.44
C VAL A 728 -34.10 13.84 11.56
N GLU A 729 -32.97 14.44 11.93
CA GLU A 729 -32.37 15.51 11.14
C GLU A 729 -31.94 15.02 9.75
N ARG A 730 -31.20 13.89 9.67
CA ARG A 730 -30.73 13.34 8.39
C ARG A 730 -31.90 13.01 7.46
N MET A 731 -32.95 12.38 7.98
CA MET A 731 -34.13 12.03 7.22
C MET A 731 -34.86 13.26 6.71
N ASN A 732 -35.20 14.20 7.60
CA ASN A 732 -36.01 15.37 7.26
C ASN A 732 -35.28 16.35 6.33
N LYS A 733 -33.96 16.53 6.49
CA LYS A 733 -33.19 17.51 5.71
C LYS A 733 -32.61 16.97 4.41
N LYS A 734 -32.31 15.67 4.33
CA LYS A 734 -31.59 15.10 3.16
C LYS A 734 -32.35 13.98 2.46
N VAL A 735 -32.84 12.98 3.20
CA VAL A 735 -33.42 11.77 2.58
C VAL A 735 -34.84 11.99 2.07
N ILE A 736 -35.73 12.59 2.87
CA ILE A 736 -37.13 12.82 2.48
C ILE A 736 -37.26 13.78 1.29
N PRO A 737 -36.53 14.91 1.21
CA PRO A 737 -36.53 15.75 0.01
C PRO A 737 -36.15 14.98 -1.26
N LEU A 738 -35.14 14.11 -1.18
CA LEU A 738 -34.71 13.27 -2.30
C LEU A 738 -35.76 12.22 -2.69
N LEU A 739 -36.42 11.61 -1.71
CA LEU A 739 -37.55 10.69 -1.97
C LEU A 739 -38.70 11.42 -2.66
N LEU A 740 -39.05 12.63 -2.21
CA LEU A 740 -40.09 13.43 -2.85
C LEU A 740 -39.73 13.74 -4.30
N GLU A 741 -38.48 14.08 -4.61
CA GLU A 741 -38.02 14.27 -5.98
C GLU A 741 -38.14 12.98 -6.80
N TYR A 742 -37.71 11.84 -6.24
CA TYR A 742 -37.84 10.55 -6.90
C TYR A 742 -39.30 10.22 -7.21
N TYR A 743 -40.23 10.44 -6.30
CA TYR A 743 -41.63 10.10 -6.53
C TYR A 743 -42.45 11.27 -7.07
N MET A 744 -41.80 12.29 -7.65
CA MET A 744 -42.46 13.45 -8.28
C MET A 744 -43.49 14.14 -7.35
N ASN A 745 -43.13 14.27 -6.07
CA ASN A 745 -43.95 14.75 -4.96
C ASN A 745 -45.18 13.88 -4.62
N ASP A 746 -45.21 12.59 -4.98
CA ASP A 746 -46.21 11.64 -4.49
C ASP A 746 -45.99 11.33 -3.01
N GLN A 747 -46.67 12.11 -2.16
CA GLN A 747 -46.59 12.01 -0.72
C GLN A 747 -47.05 10.64 -0.20
N LYS A 748 -48.04 10.01 -0.85
CA LYS A 748 -48.60 8.74 -0.37
C LYS A 748 -47.60 7.61 -0.52
N GLU A 749 -46.85 7.61 -1.63
CA GLU A 749 -45.78 6.65 -1.86
C GLU A 749 -44.63 6.86 -0.87
N VAL A 750 -44.20 8.11 -0.68
CA VAL A 750 -43.11 8.44 0.26
C VAL A 750 -43.48 8.07 1.70
N ILE A 751 -44.69 8.40 2.16
CA ILE A 751 -45.17 8.02 3.50
C ILE A 751 -45.13 6.49 3.66
N ARG A 752 -45.63 5.73 2.69
CA ARG A 752 -45.63 4.26 2.75
C ARG A 752 -44.22 3.68 2.87
N ILE A 753 -43.25 4.23 2.14
CA ILE A 753 -41.84 3.82 2.21
C ILE A 753 -41.29 4.07 3.61
N LEU A 754 -41.54 5.26 4.17
CA LEU A 754 -41.06 5.65 5.50
C LEU A 754 -41.70 4.80 6.61
N GLU A 755 -43.02 4.58 6.57
CA GLU A 755 -43.74 3.72 7.51
C GLU A 755 -43.23 2.28 7.48
N SER A 756 -43.02 1.73 6.27
CA SER A 756 -42.48 0.37 6.08
C SER A 756 -41.06 0.22 6.63
N ALA A 757 -40.30 1.32 6.69
CA ALA A 757 -38.98 1.35 7.31
C ALA A 757 -39.02 1.47 8.84
N GLY A 758 -40.21 1.59 9.45
CA GLY A 758 -40.41 1.74 10.88
C GLY A 758 -40.19 3.18 11.37
N LEU A 759 -40.53 4.19 10.56
CA LEU A 759 -40.43 5.60 10.93
C LEU A 759 -41.80 6.18 11.29
N LYS A 760 -41.81 7.07 12.29
CA LYS A 760 -43.01 7.76 12.76
C LYS A 760 -43.17 9.09 12.02
N ILE A 761 -44.25 9.22 11.25
CA ILE A 761 -44.57 10.44 10.49
C ILE A 761 -45.20 11.49 11.40
N GLU A 762 -44.84 12.77 11.21
CA GLU A 762 -45.54 13.90 11.85
C GLU A 762 -46.88 14.17 11.14
N GLU A 763 -47.98 14.16 11.91
CA GLU A 763 -49.31 14.49 11.42
C GLU A 763 -49.36 15.90 10.82
N ASP A 764 -50.05 16.04 9.68
CA ASP A 764 -50.29 17.32 8.98
C ASP A 764 -49.03 18.15 8.64
N SER A 765 -47.87 17.50 8.45
CA SER A 765 -46.59 18.16 8.12
C SER A 765 -46.36 18.30 6.60
N TRP A 766 -46.04 19.52 6.13
CA TRP A 766 -45.52 19.78 4.79
C TRP A 766 -44.28 20.70 4.83
N PRO A 767 -43.15 20.33 4.21
CA PRO A 767 -42.86 19.01 3.62
C PRO A 767 -42.97 17.88 4.65
N ILE A 768 -43.15 16.64 4.18
CA ILE A 768 -43.25 15.44 5.04
C ILE A 768 -42.08 15.43 6.03
N LYS A 769 -42.38 15.13 7.30
CA LYS A 769 -41.37 14.96 8.35
C LYS A 769 -41.60 13.70 9.15
N ILE A 770 -40.52 13.18 9.70
CA ILE A 770 -40.52 12.16 10.75
C ILE A 770 -40.20 12.77 12.10
N SER A 771 -40.73 12.16 13.16
CA SER A 771 -40.45 12.51 14.56
C SER A 771 -39.56 11.49 15.28
N GLY A 772 -39.32 10.33 14.68
CA GLY A 772 -38.50 9.27 15.28
C GLY A 772 -38.75 7.90 14.64
N LYS A 773 -38.36 6.83 15.35
CA LYS A 773 -38.65 5.43 15.00
C LYS A 773 -40.00 5.01 15.61
N ASN A 774 -40.66 4.05 15.00
CA ASN A 774 -41.74 3.30 15.63
C ASN A 774 -41.09 2.33 16.62
N ASP A 775 -41.37 2.50 17.92
CA ASP A 775 -40.87 1.63 18.99
C ASP A 775 -41.26 0.16 18.80
#